data_AF-A0A8H3AQR8-F1
#
_entry.id   AF-A0A8H3AQR8-F1
#
_cell.length_a   1.000
_cell.length_b   1.000
_cell.length_c   1.000
_cell.angle_alpha   90.00
_cell.angle_beta   90.00
_cell.angle_gamma   90.00
#
_symmetry.space_group_name_H-M   'P 1'
#
loop_
_entity.id
_entity.type
_entity.pdbx_description
1 polymer ?
#
loop_
_entity_poly.entity_id
_entity_poly.type
_entity_poly.pdbx_seq_one_letter_code
_entity_poly.pdbx_strand_id
1 'polypeptide(L)'
;MTTSSLPNLDVELTLSNRKRKPSPPSLSNPPSPSALSTPLKSPPGDLQSKSEKRKNKKLKKAETKVQNEKPPSLSFAGGELRKRKVPISVENPRSILRAVLLLVPGIGPEAIGAVDPPYGSAYPIAIGTTEGSKIPTINSCYSHACPTRATGEPTKMHSVLTTMLQSPISSEQKRKRLLERQQQKFSNDDPSIYILDTADMLDNGYPVPSYLSEGLSANPESVRATSSWPVAAPTPQTRDNGWVETPQTTRDGALKAVAIDCEMCETEDGKVLARVCAVDFYSDKVVYDQLVLPEKPVIDYLTQFSGITAEQLASVTHRLADAQAGLLELIDKDTIVVGHSLENDLRALKLAHPRCIDTSIIYKHPRGAPYKPGLKWLAQKWLNLDIQMKQGGHDPEEDARACLALLAKKLKEGPDFGVFKQDVESIFERLSKSNGRHGKGSTSAVIDHGNPRAWHGAKATSAVSCQTDDQVVTGVIDAAQNHDFVFGRLLELSQALGWTTPRAPPNTSAGPAPAPEPTEPDPSVLESAYAALNSRIATVHKSLPAGTVLCIMSGNGDPRQMSTLNTKKSRWDGMMRERKRPEDIPQAEWWTMEQGRLLEDATERAKRGLAFFCLVTATEFPGVYPGEDHSWDFDKFKEKLHVEVRGADDEAVDFDLIGVDASIANAFRRILIAEVPTIAIENVYIWNNTSVIQDEVLAHRLGLVPIRADPALLDFPDKDAGITDRNTLVFHLSVTCSRNPGVSKDETDPAVLYKNANVLSGHMEWNGVGEQVNDFGNNPPRPHNPKILVAKLRPGQELGMELHCVKGVGQDHAKFSPVATASYRLMPHVIFRKPIPPHLCDKFVSCFPPGVFAVEEDAKGQKQVVVKDMRKDTVSREVLRHKEFEGMIELTRIRDFFMFRIESSGSIPAPSLMPMAVSGMRQKISKLKAAAENLYVNRDA
;
A
#
# COMPACT_ATOMS: atom_id res chain seq x y z
N MET A 1 -42.27 -5.82 -56.61
CA MET A 1 -42.55 -7.03 -57.44
C MET A 1 -41.22 -7.73 -57.74
N THR A 2 -41.27 -8.92 -58.35
CA THR A 2 -40.13 -9.81 -58.72
C THR A 2 -39.16 -10.16 -57.60
N THR A 3 -39.33 -11.37 -57.07
CA THR A 3 -38.37 -12.12 -56.24
C THR A 3 -37.29 -12.78 -57.10
N SER A 4 -36.10 -13.02 -56.52
CA SER A 4 -35.13 -14.00 -57.04
C SER A 4 -34.44 -14.71 -55.87
N SER A 5 -34.35 -16.03 -55.95
CA SER A 5 -33.76 -16.91 -54.94
C SER A 5 -32.30 -17.24 -55.24
N LEU A 6 -31.54 -17.62 -54.21
CA LEU A 6 -30.23 -18.25 -54.33
C LEU A 6 -30.30 -19.72 -53.87
N PRO A 7 -29.61 -20.67 -54.54
CA PRO A 7 -29.67 -22.09 -54.21
C PRO A 7 -28.55 -22.56 -53.26
N ASN A 8 -28.78 -23.69 -52.59
CA ASN A 8 -27.72 -24.48 -51.95
C ASN A 8 -26.89 -25.23 -53.01
N LEU A 9 -25.63 -25.54 -52.70
CA LEU A 9 -24.89 -26.62 -53.34
C LEU A 9 -23.82 -27.20 -52.41
N ASP A 10 -23.92 -28.49 -52.08
CA ASP A 10 -22.87 -29.26 -51.41
C ASP A 10 -21.90 -29.86 -52.46
N VAL A 11 -20.59 -29.90 -52.15
CA VAL A 11 -19.61 -30.76 -52.86
C VAL A 11 -18.56 -31.28 -51.87
N GLU A 12 -18.26 -32.58 -51.94
CA GLU A 12 -17.28 -33.27 -51.10
C GLU A 12 -15.82 -32.97 -51.49
N LEU A 13 -14.89 -33.11 -50.52
CA LEU A 13 -13.45 -33.19 -50.79
C LEU A 13 -12.94 -34.61 -50.57
N THR A 14 -12.55 -35.28 -51.66
CA THR A 14 -12.03 -36.66 -51.64
C THR A 14 -10.51 -36.70 -51.44
N LEU A 15 -10.05 -37.41 -50.41
CA LEU A 15 -8.62 -37.65 -50.15
C LEU A 15 -8.18 -39.01 -50.68
N SER A 16 -7.23 -39.03 -51.62
CA SER A 16 -6.72 -40.25 -52.25
C SER A 16 -5.71 -41.00 -51.38
N ASN A 17 -5.99 -42.28 -51.10
CA ASN A 17 -5.25 -43.07 -50.11
C ASN A 17 -4.33 -44.12 -50.79
N ARG A 18 -3.00 -43.99 -50.67
CA ARG A 18 -2.03 -44.98 -51.20
C ARG A 18 -1.57 -45.97 -50.13
N LYS A 19 -2.13 -47.18 -50.16
CA LYS A 19 -1.75 -48.32 -49.28
C LYS A 19 -0.48 -49.02 -49.75
N ARG A 20 0.37 -49.46 -48.80
CA ARG A 20 1.07 -50.76 -48.86
C ARG A 20 1.04 -51.43 -47.49
N LYS A 21 0.93 -52.77 -47.46
CA LYS A 21 0.91 -53.60 -46.24
C LYS A 21 2.26 -54.33 -46.05
N PRO A 22 2.64 -54.72 -44.81
CA PRO A 22 3.75 -55.63 -44.53
C PRO A 22 3.31 -57.10 -44.50
N SER A 23 4.27 -58.03 -44.38
CA SER A 23 4.04 -59.47 -44.18
C SER A 23 5.21 -60.15 -43.43
N PRO A 24 4.99 -60.81 -42.26
CA PRO A 24 5.95 -61.67 -41.55
C PRO A 24 5.77 -63.17 -41.92
N PRO A 25 6.64 -64.09 -41.44
CA PRO A 25 6.34 -64.89 -40.23
C PRO A 25 7.58 -65.12 -39.30
N SER A 26 7.45 -65.31 -37.97
CA SER A 26 7.28 -66.58 -37.17
C SER A 26 8.45 -67.59 -37.35
N LEU A 27 8.92 -68.41 -36.39
CA LEU A 27 8.42 -69.05 -35.13
C LEU A 27 9.64 -69.21 -34.14
N SER A 28 9.65 -69.75 -32.90
CA SER A 28 8.70 -70.45 -31.99
C SER A 28 9.00 -70.16 -30.48
N ASN A 29 8.84 -71.15 -29.57
CA ASN A 29 9.02 -71.19 -28.10
C ASN A 29 9.33 -72.65 -27.65
N PRO A 30 9.63 -72.95 -26.36
CA PRO A 30 10.41 -72.24 -25.35
C PRO A 30 11.67 -73.11 -24.99
N PRO A 31 11.86 -73.90 -23.89
CA PRO A 31 11.26 -74.00 -22.54
C PRO A 31 12.21 -73.48 -21.41
N SER A 32 11.90 -73.80 -20.14
CA SER A 32 12.71 -73.54 -18.92
C SER A 32 12.96 -74.84 -18.13
N PRO A 33 14.04 -74.97 -17.32
CA PRO A 33 13.85 -74.74 -15.88
C PRO A 33 15.05 -74.16 -15.08
N SER A 34 14.71 -73.59 -13.91
CA SER A 34 15.47 -73.34 -12.67
C SER A 34 17.00 -73.62 -12.55
N ALA A 35 17.74 -72.66 -11.99
CA ALA A 35 18.52 -72.74 -10.73
C ALA A 35 19.78 -71.83 -10.69
N LEU A 36 20.24 -71.50 -9.48
CA LEU A 36 21.37 -70.61 -9.11
C LEU A 36 22.65 -70.84 -9.95
N SER A 37 23.34 -69.82 -10.49
CA SER A 37 24.08 -68.82 -9.69
C SER A 37 24.80 -67.76 -10.57
N THR A 38 25.12 -66.62 -9.96
CA THR A 38 25.92 -65.45 -10.40
C THR A 38 26.79 -65.53 -11.67
N PRO A 39 26.51 -64.68 -12.68
CA PRO A 39 27.49 -64.20 -13.68
C PRO A 39 27.99 -62.76 -13.41
N LEU A 40 29.13 -62.39 -14.00
CA LEU A 40 29.70 -61.04 -13.91
C LEU A 40 29.03 -60.02 -14.86
N LYS A 41 29.10 -58.75 -14.45
CA LYS A 41 28.74 -57.49 -15.12
C LYS A 41 28.72 -57.51 -16.67
N SER A 42 27.58 -57.09 -17.22
CA SER A 42 27.49 -56.30 -18.46
C SER A 42 27.11 -54.84 -18.11
N PRO A 43 27.08 -53.86 -19.05
CA PRO A 43 27.27 -52.44 -18.71
C PRO A 43 26.02 -51.74 -18.14
N PRO A 44 26.20 -50.71 -17.28
CA PRO A 44 25.10 -49.87 -16.79
C PRO A 44 24.65 -48.86 -17.87
N GLY A 45 23.33 -48.76 -18.07
CA GLY A 45 22.72 -47.81 -19.01
C GLY A 45 22.68 -46.34 -18.53
N ASP A 46 22.18 -45.47 -19.41
CA ASP A 46 22.34 -44.02 -19.41
C ASP A 46 22.30 -43.27 -18.06
N LEU A 47 23.41 -42.60 -17.76
CA LEU A 47 23.55 -41.64 -16.67
C LEU A 47 22.87 -40.29 -16.99
N GLN A 48 21.54 -40.28 -17.14
CA GLN A 48 20.78 -39.02 -17.17
C GLN A 48 21.14 -38.13 -15.97
N SER A 49 21.59 -36.91 -16.27
CA SER A 49 22.26 -36.03 -15.33
C SER A 49 21.33 -35.51 -14.23
N LYS A 50 21.93 -35.01 -13.14
CA LYS A 50 21.21 -34.26 -12.10
C LYS A 50 20.58 -32.96 -12.65
N SER A 51 21.03 -32.46 -13.80
CA SER A 51 20.44 -31.33 -14.51
C SER A 51 19.14 -31.74 -15.22
N GLU A 52 19.15 -32.83 -15.98
CA GLU A 52 17.96 -33.32 -16.71
C GLU A 52 16.88 -33.82 -15.75
N LYS A 53 17.26 -34.53 -14.69
CA LYS A 53 16.31 -34.92 -13.62
C LYS A 53 15.72 -33.70 -12.89
N ARG A 54 16.39 -32.53 -12.91
CA ARG A 54 15.82 -31.23 -12.49
C ARG A 54 14.98 -30.56 -13.59
N LYS A 55 15.34 -30.65 -14.88
CA LYS A 55 14.52 -30.18 -16.02
C LYS A 55 13.20 -30.94 -16.09
N ASN A 56 13.21 -32.28 -16.10
CA ASN A 56 11.99 -33.08 -16.21
C ASN A 56 11.09 -32.96 -14.96
N LYS A 57 11.68 -32.74 -13.77
CA LYS A 57 10.92 -32.37 -12.55
C LYS A 57 10.40 -30.92 -12.57
N LYS A 58 10.94 -30.03 -13.40
CA LYS A 58 10.36 -28.71 -13.71
C LYS A 58 9.26 -28.81 -14.78
N LEU A 59 9.46 -29.59 -15.86
CA LEU A 59 8.47 -29.81 -16.92
C LEU A 59 7.21 -30.49 -16.39
N LYS A 60 7.32 -31.62 -15.67
CA LYS A 60 6.13 -32.23 -15.02
C LYS A 60 5.43 -31.26 -14.04
N LYS A 61 6.18 -30.40 -13.35
CA LYS A 61 5.63 -29.33 -12.48
C LYS A 61 5.16 -28.06 -13.25
N ALA A 62 5.23 -28.06 -14.57
CA ALA A 62 4.62 -27.09 -15.47
C ALA A 62 3.42 -27.70 -16.22
N GLU A 63 3.49 -28.98 -16.61
CA GLU A 63 2.38 -29.75 -17.19
C GLU A 63 1.17 -29.81 -16.23
N THR A 64 1.39 -30.21 -14.96
CA THR A 64 0.34 -30.15 -13.90
C THR A 64 -0.08 -28.72 -13.52
N LYS A 65 0.47 -27.70 -14.18
CA LYS A 65 0.26 -26.26 -13.90
C LYS A 65 -0.55 -25.55 -14.98
N VAL A 66 -0.77 -26.20 -16.13
CA VAL A 66 -1.66 -25.73 -17.21
C VAL A 66 -3.05 -26.35 -17.06
N GLN A 67 -3.16 -27.58 -16.55
CA GLN A 67 -4.42 -28.31 -16.39
C GLN A 67 -5.33 -27.85 -15.22
N ASN A 68 -5.21 -26.60 -14.75
CA ASN A 68 -6.07 -26.05 -13.69
C ASN A 68 -6.23 -24.52 -13.84
N GLU A 69 -6.90 -24.09 -14.90
CA GLU A 69 -7.49 -22.74 -15.00
C GLU A 69 -8.77 -22.61 -14.15
N LYS A 70 -8.83 -23.29 -13.00
CA LYS A 70 -9.91 -23.09 -12.03
C LYS A 70 -9.84 -21.67 -11.47
N PRO A 71 -10.98 -21.01 -11.19
CA PRO A 71 -10.98 -19.78 -10.41
C PRO A 71 -10.31 -20.03 -9.05
N PRO A 72 -9.71 -19.00 -8.43
CA PRO A 72 -9.16 -19.15 -7.09
C PRO A 72 -10.26 -19.60 -6.13
N SER A 73 -9.96 -20.57 -5.27
CA SER A 73 -10.93 -21.14 -4.32
C SER A 73 -10.34 -21.23 -2.92
N LEU A 74 -11.20 -21.10 -1.91
CA LEU A 74 -10.84 -21.28 -0.51
C LEU A 74 -11.43 -22.60 -0.04
N SER A 75 -10.56 -23.51 0.43
CA SER A 75 -10.97 -24.79 1.02
C SER A 75 -10.53 -24.86 2.48
N PHE A 76 -11.46 -25.23 3.34
CA PHE A 76 -11.26 -25.36 4.79
C PHE A 76 -11.05 -26.84 5.17
N ALA A 77 -10.23 -27.10 6.19
CA ALA A 77 -9.84 -28.46 6.57
C ALA A 77 -10.95 -29.22 7.32
N GLY A 78 -11.87 -29.83 6.57
CA GLY A 78 -12.88 -30.76 7.08
C GLY A 78 -12.31 -32.13 7.54
N GLY A 79 -13.19 -33.02 8.01
CA GLY A 79 -12.83 -34.24 8.75
C GLY A 79 -11.88 -35.22 8.06
N GLU A 80 -11.81 -35.24 6.72
CA GLU A 80 -10.91 -36.09 5.94
C GLU A 80 -9.49 -35.49 5.75
N LEU A 81 -9.33 -34.17 5.91
CA LEU A 81 -8.10 -33.43 5.57
C LEU A 81 -7.00 -33.47 6.66
N ARG A 82 -7.09 -34.41 7.60
CA ARG A 82 -6.24 -34.61 8.80
C ARG A 82 -4.71 -34.74 8.57
N LYS A 83 -4.23 -34.66 7.32
CA LYS A 83 -2.80 -34.81 6.95
C LYS A 83 -2.08 -33.48 6.67
N ARG A 84 -2.73 -32.31 6.83
CA ARG A 84 -2.09 -30.98 6.64
C ARG A 84 -2.04 -30.18 7.95
N LYS A 85 -0.93 -29.45 8.16
CA LYS A 85 -0.70 -28.58 9.34
C LYS A 85 -1.28 -27.15 9.21
N VAL A 86 -2.17 -26.91 8.24
CA VAL A 86 -2.72 -25.57 7.94
C VAL A 86 -4.24 -25.72 7.71
N PRO A 87 -5.10 -24.95 8.40
CA PRO A 87 -6.56 -25.14 8.36
C PRO A 87 -7.24 -24.59 7.09
N ILE A 88 -6.53 -23.78 6.30
CA ILE A 88 -7.03 -23.15 5.07
C ILE A 88 -6.09 -23.51 3.92
N SER A 89 -6.64 -23.85 2.77
CA SER A 89 -5.93 -24.17 1.52
C SER A 89 -6.49 -23.32 0.38
N VAL A 90 -5.62 -22.52 -0.23
CA VAL A 90 -5.97 -21.67 -1.38
C VAL A 90 -5.64 -22.41 -2.68
N GLU A 91 -6.65 -22.68 -3.50
CA GLU A 91 -6.42 -23.13 -4.88
C GLU A 91 -6.20 -21.93 -5.81
N ASN A 92 -5.41 -22.15 -6.86
CA ASN A 92 -4.96 -21.12 -7.81
C ASN A 92 -4.61 -19.73 -7.17
N PRO A 93 -3.73 -19.65 -6.17
CA PRO A 93 -3.38 -18.38 -5.50
C PRO A 93 -2.72 -17.34 -6.43
N ARG A 94 -2.38 -17.72 -7.68
CA ARG A 94 -1.89 -16.81 -8.72
C ARG A 94 -2.98 -15.93 -9.34
N SER A 95 -4.24 -16.24 -9.07
CA SER A 95 -5.40 -15.48 -9.56
C SER A 95 -5.96 -14.50 -8.52
N ILE A 96 -5.50 -14.55 -7.26
CA ILE A 96 -5.80 -13.52 -6.25
C ILE A 96 -5.04 -12.25 -6.65
N LEU A 97 -5.77 -11.21 -7.05
CA LEU A 97 -5.20 -9.94 -7.46
C LEU A 97 -4.73 -9.11 -6.27
N ARG A 98 -5.54 -9.06 -5.20
CA ARG A 98 -5.39 -8.17 -4.03
C ARG A 98 -5.82 -8.87 -2.74
N ALA A 99 -5.43 -8.33 -1.60
CA ALA A 99 -5.96 -8.72 -0.29
C ALA A 99 -6.29 -7.50 0.58
N VAL A 100 -7.48 -7.52 1.18
CA VAL A 100 -7.96 -6.53 2.16
C VAL A 100 -8.12 -7.23 3.51
N LEU A 101 -7.58 -6.63 4.56
CA LEU A 101 -7.66 -7.11 5.93
C LEU A 101 -8.34 -6.07 6.80
N LEU A 102 -9.52 -6.40 7.33
CA LEU A 102 -10.24 -5.60 8.31
C LEU A 102 -10.07 -6.21 9.71
N LEU A 103 -9.54 -5.43 10.66
CA LEU A 103 -9.60 -5.74 12.09
C LEU A 103 -10.86 -5.10 12.69
N VAL A 104 -11.75 -5.92 13.25
CA VAL A 104 -13.06 -5.50 13.79
C VAL A 104 -13.28 -6.15 15.17
N PRO A 105 -12.69 -5.60 16.24
CA PRO A 105 -12.87 -6.14 17.57
C PRO A 105 -14.33 -6.03 18.00
N GLY A 106 -14.83 -7.03 18.75
CA GLY A 106 -16.24 -7.14 19.15
C GLY A 106 -17.03 -8.23 18.45
N ILE A 107 -16.57 -8.78 17.30
CA ILE A 107 -17.25 -9.92 16.66
C ILE A 107 -16.89 -11.23 17.40
N GLY A 108 -17.79 -11.68 18.28
CA GLY A 108 -17.81 -13.04 18.84
C GLY A 108 -18.73 -14.00 18.08
N PRO A 109 -18.78 -15.28 18.47
CA PRO A 109 -19.67 -16.29 17.87
C PRO A 109 -21.16 -15.91 17.92
N GLU A 110 -21.57 -15.27 19.01
CA GLU A 110 -22.94 -14.79 19.24
C GLU A 110 -23.39 -13.73 18.22
N ALA A 111 -22.47 -12.90 17.71
CA ALA A 111 -22.77 -11.88 16.70
C ALA A 111 -23.14 -12.48 15.32
N ILE A 112 -22.74 -13.73 15.05
CA ILE A 112 -22.95 -14.43 13.77
C ILE A 112 -23.90 -15.64 13.87
N GLY A 113 -24.54 -15.85 15.03
CA GLY A 113 -25.42 -17.00 15.29
C GLY A 113 -24.68 -18.34 15.42
N ALA A 114 -23.39 -18.33 15.78
CA ALA A 114 -22.57 -19.54 15.93
C ALA A 114 -22.37 -19.94 17.40
N VAL A 115 -22.20 -21.24 17.65
CA VAL A 115 -21.89 -21.78 18.99
C VAL A 115 -20.41 -21.52 19.33
N ASP A 116 -20.14 -21.06 20.55
CA ASP A 116 -18.78 -20.82 21.06
C ASP A 116 -17.93 -22.12 21.05
N PRO A 117 -16.77 -22.14 20.38
CA PRO A 117 -16.01 -23.38 20.20
C PRO A 117 -15.43 -23.93 21.53
N PRO A 118 -15.35 -25.26 21.66
CA PRO A 118 -14.71 -25.88 22.83
C PRO A 118 -13.24 -25.51 22.94
N TYR A 119 -12.74 -25.39 24.18
CA TYR A 119 -11.37 -24.99 24.50
C TYR A 119 -10.33 -25.75 23.67
N GLY A 120 -9.46 -25.01 22.98
CA GLY A 120 -8.39 -25.58 22.15
C GLY A 120 -8.78 -25.98 20.73
N SER A 121 -10.03 -25.81 20.30
CA SER A 121 -10.41 -26.03 18.90
C SER A 121 -9.73 -25.01 17.97
N ALA A 122 -8.92 -25.51 17.04
CA ALA A 122 -8.28 -24.73 15.98
C ALA A 122 -8.90 -24.99 14.59
N TYR A 123 -10.08 -25.60 14.55
CA TYR A 123 -10.76 -26.02 13.32
C TYR A 123 -11.81 -24.98 12.89
N PRO A 124 -11.95 -24.68 11.59
CA PRO A 124 -13.00 -23.79 11.08
C PRO A 124 -14.40 -24.30 11.44
N ILE A 125 -15.24 -23.41 11.96
CA ILE A 125 -16.64 -23.62 12.31
C ILE A 125 -17.47 -23.24 11.09
N ALA A 126 -18.35 -24.11 10.60
CA ALA A 126 -19.29 -23.75 9.54
C ALA A 126 -20.30 -22.71 10.06
N ILE A 127 -20.58 -21.67 9.28
CA ILE A 127 -21.52 -20.60 9.64
C ILE A 127 -22.94 -21.02 9.20
N GLY A 128 -23.92 -20.82 10.09
CA GLY A 128 -25.31 -21.21 9.88
C GLY A 128 -26.13 -20.21 9.05
N THR A 129 -27.43 -20.50 8.92
CA THR A 129 -28.44 -19.61 8.32
C THR A 129 -28.46 -18.24 8.98
N THR A 130 -29.07 -17.24 8.33
CA THR A 130 -29.13 -15.85 8.80
C THR A 130 -30.03 -15.63 10.02
N GLU A 131 -30.79 -16.65 10.44
CA GLU A 131 -31.73 -16.56 11.56
C GLU A 131 -30.99 -16.40 12.89
N GLY A 132 -31.15 -15.25 13.54
CA GLY A 132 -30.48 -14.92 14.81
C GLY A 132 -29.08 -14.31 14.68
N SER A 133 -28.55 -14.10 13.47
CA SER A 133 -27.28 -13.38 13.28
C SER A 133 -27.49 -11.86 13.38
N LYS A 134 -26.62 -11.17 14.14
CA LYS A 134 -26.57 -9.70 14.22
C LYS A 134 -25.77 -9.07 13.07
N ILE A 135 -25.00 -9.88 12.34
CA ILE A 135 -24.25 -9.46 11.15
C ILE A 135 -24.57 -10.41 9.97
N PRO A 136 -25.82 -10.43 9.44
CA PRO A 136 -26.22 -11.37 8.39
C PRO A 136 -25.33 -11.37 7.14
N THR A 137 -24.64 -10.27 6.84
CA THR A 137 -23.69 -10.20 5.72
C THR A 137 -22.49 -11.11 5.91
N ILE A 138 -22.07 -11.39 7.16
CA ILE A 138 -21.02 -12.39 7.40
C ILE A 138 -21.55 -13.79 7.03
N ASN A 139 -22.77 -14.15 7.46
CA ASN A 139 -23.40 -15.42 7.11
C ASN A 139 -23.63 -15.57 5.60
N SER A 140 -23.89 -14.49 4.85
CA SER A 140 -24.04 -14.55 3.39
C SER A 140 -22.72 -14.63 2.61
N CYS A 141 -21.66 -13.97 3.11
CA CYS A 141 -20.39 -13.84 2.38
C CYS A 141 -19.32 -14.87 2.79
N TYR A 142 -19.49 -15.58 3.92
CA TYR A 142 -18.47 -16.46 4.48
C TYR A 142 -19.07 -17.80 4.92
N SER A 143 -18.49 -18.90 4.45
CA SER A 143 -18.96 -20.25 4.82
C SER A 143 -18.43 -20.75 6.17
N HIS A 144 -17.31 -20.21 6.65
CA HIS A 144 -16.66 -20.65 7.88
C HIS A 144 -16.06 -19.51 8.70
N ALA A 145 -16.23 -19.57 10.02
CA ALA A 145 -15.50 -18.79 11.01
C ALA A 145 -14.29 -19.59 11.51
N CYS A 146 -13.07 -19.06 11.34
CA CYS A 146 -11.85 -19.73 11.79
C CYS A 146 -11.47 -19.24 13.21
N PRO A 147 -11.40 -20.12 14.23
CA PRO A 147 -10.90 -19.74 15.54
C PRO A 147 -9.45 -19.27 15.48
N THR A 148 -9.14 -18.21 16.21
CA THR A 148 -7.80 -17.62 16.37
C THR A 148 -7.53 -17.35 17.84
N ARG A 149 -6.26 -17.21 18.21
CA ARG A 149 -5.85 -16.95 19.60
C ARG A 149 -4.74 -15.90 19.64
N ALA A 150 -4.99 -14.79 20.33
CA ALA A 150 -4.01 -13.74 20.58
C ALA A 150 -2.83 -14.27 21.42
N THR A 151 -1.65 -13.66 21.27
CA THR A 151 -0.47 -14.02 22.06
C THR A 151 -0.57 -13.44 23.48
N GLY A 152 0.11 -14.06 24.45
CA GLY A 152 0.19 -13.55 25.83
C GLY A 152 0.44 -14.61 26.90
N GLU A 153 0.92 -14.14 28.04
CA GLU A 153 1.14 -14.89 29.30
C GLU A 153 -0.21 -15.36 29.91
N PRO A 154 -0.25 -16.35 30.84
CA PRO A 154 -1.52 -16.89 31.37
C PRO A 154 -2.47 -15.85 31.97
N THR A 155 -1.96 -14.75 32.50
CA THR A 155 -2.75 -13.67 33.14
C THR A 155 -2.76 -12.34 32.35
N LYS A 156 -2.14 -12.30 31.15
CA LYS A 156 -2.03 -11.08 30.33
C LYS A 156 -2.01 -11.34 28.83
N MET A 157 -2.87 -10.66 28.09
CA MET A 157 -2.88 -10.63 26.63
C MET A 157 -1.87 -9.60 26.06
N HIS A 158 -1.28 -9.89 24.89
CA HIS A 158 -0.45 -8.98 24.11
C HIS A 158 -1.27 -8.24 23.03
N SER A 159 -0.69 -7.20 22.42
CA SER A 159 -1.31 -6.49 21.30
C SER A 159 -1.54 -7.43 20.10
N VAL A 160 -2.82 -7.63 19.76
CA VAL A 160 -3.26 -8.34 18.54
C VAL A 160 -2.68 -7.67 17.30
N LEU A 161 -2.83 -6.35 17.19
CA LEU A 161 -2.40 -5.57 16.03
C LEU A 161 -0.88 -5.71 15.79
N THR A 162 -0.09 -5.73 16.87
CA THR A 162 1.37 -6.01 16.80
C THR A 162 1.64 -7.44 16.32
N THR A 163 0.91 -8.43 16.88
CA THR A 163 1.02 -9.85 16.49
C THR A 163 0.65 -10.08 15.02
N MET A 164 -0.30 -9.31 14.48
CA MET A 164 -0.89 -9.47 13.15
C MET A 164 -0.09 -8.76 12.05
N LEU A 165 0.47 -7.57 12.33
CA LEU A 165 1.16 -6.74 11.33
C LEU A 165 2.69 -6.84 11.38
N GLN A 166 3.27 -7.62 12.30
CA GLN A 166 4.69 -7.93 12.35
C GLN A 166 4.96 -9.39 11.98
N SER A 167 6.18 -9.68 11.50
CA SER A 167 6.58 -11.04 11.14
C SER A 167 8.08 -11.26 11.34
N PRO A 168 8.53 -12.43 11.84
CA PRO A 168 9.96 -12.70 12.07
C PRO A 168 10.77 -12.66 10.77
N ILE A 169 11.93 -12.02 10.80
CA ILE A 169 12.83 -11.89 9.63
C ILE A 169 13.51 -13.21 9.27
N SER A 170 13.97 -13.36 8.03
CA SER A 170 14.76 -14.52 7.62
C SER A 170 16.13 -14.53 8.29
N SER A 171 16.72 -15.71 8.46
CA SER A 171 18.08 -15.88 9.00
C SER A 171 19.14 -15.12 8.19
N GLU A 172 18.90 -14.93 6.89
CA GLU A 172 19.75 -14.13 6.00
C GLU A 172 19.59 -12.63 6.24
N GLN A 173 18.36 -12.12 6.37
CA GLN A 173 18.10 -10.74 6.77
C GLN A 173 18.69 -10.44 8.15
N LYS A 174 18.60 -11.37 9.10
CA LYS A 174 19.21 -11.27 10.43
C LYS A 174 20.75 -11.15 10.33
N ARG A 175 21.39 -11.98 9.49
CA ARG A 175 22.84 -11.88 9.22
C ARG A 175 23.21 -10.54 8.55
N LYS A 176 22.41 -10.04 7.60
CA LYS A 176 22.65 -8.75 6.94
C LYS A 176 22.53 -7.58 7.94
N ARG A 177 21.42 -7.53 8.70
CA ARG A 177 21.19 -6.53 9.76
C ARG A 177 22.26 -6.58 10.87
N LEU A 178 22.91 -7.72 11.12
CA LEU A 178 24.05 -7.82 12.04
C LEU A 178 25.31 -7.17 11.47
N LEU A 179 25.65 -7.45 10.20
CA LEU A 179 26.83 -6.88 9.52
C LEU A 179 26.70 -5.37 9.31
N GLU A 180 25.50 -4.88 8.96
CA GLU A 180 25.21 -3.45 8.83
C GLU A 180 25.47 -2.70 10.15
N ARG A 181 25.00 -3.24 11.29
CA ARG A 181 25.26 -2.67 12.63
C ARG A 181 26.74 -2.70 13.02
N GLN A 182 27.53 -3.67 12.52
CA GLN A 182 28.97 -3.74 12.77
C GLN A 182 29.79 -2.76 11.92
N GLN A 183 29.21 -2.23 10.84
CA GLN A 183 29.87 -1.26 9.95
C GLN A 183 29.49 0.19 10.24
N GLN A 184 28.32 0.44 10.84
CA GLN A 184 27.86 1.78 11.23
C GLN A 184 28.58 2.31 12.47
N LYS A 185 29.81 2.83 12.29
CA LYS A 185 30.38 3.81 13.23
C LYS A 185 29.64 5.14 13.05
N PHE A 186 28.84 5.52 14.03
CA PHE A 186 28.37 6.89 14.17
C PHE A 186 29.43 7.73 14.90
N SER A 187 29.60 8.97 14.46
CA SER A 187 30.28 10.02 15.21
C SER A 187 29.54 11.33 14.93
N ASN A 188 28.59 11.67 15.79
CA ASN A 188 27.88 12.94 15.75
C ASN A 188 27.52 13.33 17.18
N ASP A 189 28.22 14.32 17.71
CA ASP A 189 28.11 14.73 19.12
C ASP A 189 27.00 15.77 19.36
N ASP A 190 26.13 16.00 18.36
CA ASP A 190 25.01 16.93 18.42
C ASP A 190 23.75 16.28 19.07
N PRO A 191 23.31 16.73 20.27
CA PRO A 191 22.09 16.23 20.91
C PRO A 191 20.80 16.60 20.16
N SER A 192 20.81 17.53 19.19
CA SER A 192 19.59 17.96 18.50
C SER A 192 18.86 16.82 17.77
N ILE A 193 19.58 15.75 17.40
CA ILE A 193 19.02 14.56 16.73
C ILE A 193 18.11 13.70 17.62
N TYR A 194 18.00 14.03 18.91
CA TYR A 194 17.18 13.34 19.92
C TYR A 194 16.04 14.19 20.48
N ILE A 195 15.86 15.42 20.00
CA ILE A 195 14.74 16.29 20.40
C ILE A 195 13.43 15.69 19.89
N LEU A 196 12.40 15.66 20.75
CA LEU A 196 11.05 15.23 20.39
C LEU A 196 10.43 16.22 19.39
N ASP A 197 9.81 15.74 18.32
CA ASP A 197 9.00 16.61 17.45
C ASP A 197 7.64 16.93 18.09
N THR A 198 6.93 17.93 17.57
CA THR A 198 5.65 18.39 18.15
C THR A 198 4.59 17.29 18.19
N ALA A 199 4.64 16.30 17.29
CA ALA A 199 3.72 15.17 17.30
C ALA A 199 4.12 14.12 18.37
N ASP A 200 5.40 13.79 18.49
CA ASP A 200 5.91 12.93 19.58
C ASP A 200 5.66 13.56 20.97
N MET A 201 5.80 14.89 21.09
CA MET A 201 5.44 15.64 22.30
C MET A 201 3.95 15.48 22.64
N LEU A 202 3.04 15.67 21.68
CA LEU A 202 1.60 15.50 21.88
C LEU A 202 1.22 14.05 22.19
N ASP A 203 1.79 13.06 21.49
CA ASP A 203 1.46 11.65 21.67
C ASP A 203 1.96 11.11 23.02
N ASN A 204 2.94 11.78 23.66
CA ASN A 204 3.40 11.53 25.04
C ASN A 204 2.81 12.52 26.08
N GLY A 205 1.96 13.47 25.67
CA GLY A 205 1.26 14.39 26.57
C GLY A 205 2.11 15.49 27.20
N TYR A 206 3.14 15.98 26.50
CA TYR A 206 3.95 17.13 26.90
C TYR A 206 3.15 18.45 26.82
N PRO A 207 3.44 19.45 27.69
CA PRO A 207 2.91 20.80 27.54
C PRO A 207 3.58 21.52 26.36
N VAL A 208 2.91 21.52 25.20
CA VAL A 208 3.38 22.18 23.99
C VAL A 208 3.17 23.71 24.07
N PRO A 209 4.18 24.53 23.76
CA PRO A 209 4.04 25.98 23.70
C PRO A 209 2.97 26.46 22.70
N SER A 210 2.28 27.53 23.04
CA SER A 210 1.15 28.11 22.31
C SER A 210 1.45 28.31 20.82
N TYR A 211 2.58 28.96 20.52
CA TYR A 211 3.08 29.26 19.18
C TYR A 211 3.47 28.04 18.34
N LEU A 212 3.62 26.85 18.94
CA LEU A 212 3.76 25.58 18.20
C LEU A 212 2.42 24.90 17.93
N SER A 213 1.35 25.25 18.67
CA SER A 213 0.03 24.65 18.51
C SER A 213 -0.79 25.28 17.36
N GLU A 214 -0.63 26.57 17.10
CA GLU A 214 -1.34 27.27 16.01
C GLU A 214 -0.94 26.76 14.61
N GLY A 215 0.27 26.23 14.44
CA GLY A 215 0.74 25.68 13.17
C GLY A 215 0.07 24.37 12.74
N LEU A 216 -0.69 23.70 13.63
CA LEU A 216 -1.24 22.35 13.38
C LEU A 216 -2.61 22.34 12.68
N SER A 217 -3.22 23.50 12.42
CA SER A 217 -4.45 23.61 11.61
C SER A 217 -4.20 23.77 10.10
N ALA A 218 -2.95 23.70 9.64
CA ALA A 218 -2.54 23.95 8.25
C ALA A 218 -2.01 22.70 7.53
N ASN A 219 -2.28 22.60 6.22
CA ASN A 219 -1.86 21.46 5.37
C ASN A 219 -0.32 21.29 5.39
N PRO A 220 0.23 20.09 5.71
CA PRO A 220 1.68 19.83 5.75
C PRO A 220 2.48 20.15 4.48
N GLU A 221 1.82 20.31 3.33
CA GLU A 221 2.49 20.73 2.07
C GLU A 221 2.91 22.21 2.08
N SER A 222 2.27 23.05 2.88
CA SER A 222 2.53 24.51 2.95
C SER A 222 3.89 24.87 3.55
N VAL A 223 4.36 24.09 4.52
CA VAL A 223 5.57 24.37 5.33
C VAL A 223 6.87 24.25 4.51
N ARG A 224 6.83 23.67 3.31
CA ARG A 224 8.00 23.57 2.41
C ARG A 224 8.22 24.80 1.52
N ALA A 225 7.37 25.82 1.59
CA ALA A 225 7.36 26.94 0.64
C ALA A 225 7.76 28.31 1.22
N THR A 226 7.94 28.45 2.54
CA THR A 226 8.11 29.75 3.22
C THR A 226 9.36 29.82 4.08
N SER A 227 10.50 30.15 3.47
CA SER A 227 11.78 30.43 4.15
C SER A 227 11.80 31.82 4.81
N SER A 228 10.78 32.16 5.59
CA SER A 228 10.63 33.49 6.21
C SER A 228 9.77 33.40 7.48
N TRP A 229 10.41 33.61 8.63
CA TRP A 229 9.71 33.75 9.91
C TRP A 229 8.98 35.10 9.98
N PRO A 230 7.74 35.18 10.50
CA PRO A 230 7.06 36.45 10.73
C PRO A 230 7.81 37.31 11.78
N VAL A 231 8.05 38.58 11.47
CA VAL A 231 8.80 39.51 12.34
C VAL A 231 7.84 40.45 13.07
N ALA A 232 7.18 39.94 14.12
CA ALA A 232 6.53 40.73 15.18
C ALA A 232 6.22 39.80 16.37
N ALA A 233 6.67 40.14 17.57
CA ALA A 233 6.46 39.32 18.78
C ALA A 233 5.38 39.93 19.70
N PRO A 234 4.41 39.13 20.18
CA PRO A 234 3.70 39.42 21.42
C PRO A 234 4.64 39.33 22.62
N THR A 235 4.38 40.10 23.67
CA THR A 235 5.04 39.94 24.99
C THR A 235 4.71 38.59 25.62
N PRO A 236 5.49 38.10 26.61
CA PRO A 236 5.23 36.82 27.28
C PRO A 236 3.83 36.78 27.90
N GLN A 237 2.95 35.99 27.30
CA GLN A 237 1.60 35.76 27.82
C GLN A 237 1.65 34.60 28.80
N THR A 238 1.41 34.89 30.09
CA THR A 238 0.97 33.87 31.04
C THR A 238 -0.30 33.24 30.51
N ARG A 239 -0.31 31.92 30.30
CA ARG A 239 -1.54 31.20 29.96
C ARG A 239 -2.41 31.11 31.23
N ASP A 240 -3.72 30.95 31.06
CA ASP A 240 -4.64 30.78 32.16
C ASP A 240 -4.19 29.67 33.14
N ASN A 241 -4.55 29.82 34.42
CA ASN A 241 -4.25 28.88 35.51
C ASN A 241 -2.76 28.75 35.93
N GLY A 242 -1.95 29.77 35.64
CA GLY A 242 -0.57 29.89 36.16
C GLY A 242 0.48 29.13 35.37
N TRP A 243 0.28 29.03 34.05
CA TRP A 243 1.18 28.38 33.11
C TRP A 243 2.11 29.38 32.42
N VAL A 244 3.40 29.04 32.34
CA VAL A 244 4.45 29.87 31.70
C VAL A 244 5.04 29.17 30.48
N GLU A 245 5.58 29.95 29.55
CA GLU A 245 6.28 29.46 28.36
C GLU A 245 7.71 30.02 28.32
N THR A 246 8.63 29.26 27.72
CA THR A 246 10.02 29.73 27.53
C THR A 246 10.11 30.94 26.58
N PRO A 247 11.00 31.92 26.82
CA PRO A 247 11.06 33.13 26.02
C PRO A 247 11.38 32.86 24.54
N GLN A 248 10.63 33.48 23.64
CA GLN A 248 10.90 33.41 22.19
C GLN A 248 12.15 34.20 21.76
N THR A 249 12.65 35.09 22.60
CA THR A 249 13.92 35.80 22.39
C THR A 249 15.09 34.97 22.91
N THR A 250 16.01 34.60 22.01
CA THR A 250 17.31 34.03 22.37
C THR A 250 18.09 35.01 23.22
N ARG A 251 18.78 34.55 24.28
CA ARG A 251 19.55 35.42 25.19
C ARG A 251 21.01 35.01 25.30
N ASP A 252 21.90 36.01 25.24
CA ASP A 252 23.31 35.82 25.61
C ASP A 252 23.40 35.38 27.08
N GLY A 253 23.91 34.17 27.31
CA GLY A 253 24.03 33.55 28.63
C GLY A 253 23.06 32.40 28.90
N ALA A 254 22.05 32.16 28.06
CA ALA A 254 21.18 31.00 28.20
C ALA A 254 21.94 29.67 28.02
N LEU A 255 21.54 28.64 28.75
CA LEU A 255 22.16 27.31 28.68
C LEU A 255 21.88 26.63 27.34
N LYS A 256 22.85 25.87 26.83
CA LYS A 256 22.68 25.11 25.57
C LYS A 256 21.91 23.81 25.77
N ALA A 257 22.20 23.08 26.85
CA ALA A 257 21.46 21.89 27.24
C ALA A 257 21.52 21.70 28.76
N VAL A 258 20.40 21.32 29.37
CA VAL A 258 20.25 21.20 30.83
C VAL A 258 19.34 20.01 31.13
N ALA A 259 19.69 19.17 32.11
CA ALA A 259 18.74 18.20 32.66
C ALA A 259 17.90 18.85 33.76
N ILE A 260 16.62 18.52 33.82
CA ILE A 260 15.70 18.93 34.89
C ILE A 260 15.03 17.67 35.44
N ASP A 261 14.91 17.61 36.77
CA ASP A 261 14.22 16.55 37.52
C ASP A 261 13.51 17.17 38.73
N CYS A 262 12.29 16.74 39.01
CA CYS A 262 11.39 17.37 39.99
C CYS A 262 10.83 16.37 41.01
N GLU A 263 10.92 16.71 42.29
CA GLU A 263 10.22 15.99 43.36
C GLU A 263 8.86 16.62 43.66
N MET A 264 7.89 15.76 43.98
CA MET A 264 6.47 16.12 44.04
C MET A 264 5.82 15.64 45.34
N CYS A 265 4.81 16.37 45.79
CA CYS A 265 3.88 15.97 46.85
C CYS A 265 2.44 15.89 46.31
N GLU A 266 1.55 15.19 47.00
CA GLU A 266 0.14 15.04 46.65
C GLU A 266 -0.73 16.07 47.41
N THR A 267 -1.64 16.74 46.70
CA THR A 267 -2.62 17.70 47.23
C THR A 267 -4.02 17.37 46.69
N GLU A 268 -5.05 18.16 47.02
CA GLU A 268 -6.39 17.99 46.45
C GLU A 268 -6.47 18.20 44.92
N ASP A 269 -5.51 18.93 44.34
CA ASP A 269 -5.36 19.08 42.87
C ASP A 269 -4.51 17.95 42.25
N GLY A 270 -4.09 16.96 43.05
CA GLY A 270 -3.14 15.92 42.69
C GLY A 270 -1.68 16.31 42.95
N LYS A 271 -0.77 15.78 42.13
CA LYS A 271 0.68 15.99 42.26
C LYS A 271 1.13 17.40 41.90
N VAL A 272 1.86 18.02 42.82
CA VAL A 272 2.41 19.38 42.71
C VAL A 272 3.89 19.39 43.07
N LEU A 273 4.61 20.39 42.58
CA LEU A 273 6.05 20.54 42.78
C LEU A 273 6.43 20.81 44.25
N ALA A 274 7.49 20.15 44.71
CA ALA A 274 8.06 20.32 46.05
C ALA A 274 9.60 20.52 46.07
N ARG A 275 10.33 20.02 45.06
CA ARG A 275 11.73 20.39 44.76
C ARG A 275 11.96 20.34 43.26
N VAL A 276 12.84 21.19 42.73
CA VAL A 276 13.35 21.07 41.35
C VAL A 276 14.87 21.21 41.36
N CYS A 277 15.55 20.31 40.65
CA CYS A 277 16.98 20.41 40.36
C CYS A 277 17.20 20.58 38.85
N ALA A 278 18.20 21.36 38.47
CA ALA A 278 18.66 21.52 37.10
C ALA A 278 20.19 21.45 37.02
N VAL A 279 20.71 20.67 36.06
CA VAL A 279 22.14 20.37 35.89
C VAL A 279 22.57 20.66 34.44
N ASP A 280 23.56 21.52 34.23
CA ASP A 280 24.07 21.85 32.88
C ASP A 280 24.83 20.67 32.25
N PHE A 281 24.47 20.31 31.03
CA PHE A 281 25.03 19.17 30.28
C PHE A 281 26.52 19.32 29.97
N TYR A 282 27.04 20.55 29.82
CA TYR A 282 28.41 20.78 29.36
C TYR A 282 29.43 20.95 30.49
N SER A 283 29.03 21.46 31.65
CA SER A 283 29.89 21.63 32.82
C SER A 283 29.64 20.63 33.96
N ASP A 284 28.57 19.83 33.88
CA ASP A 284 28.15 18.85 34.89
C ASP A 284 27.98 19.47 36.29
N LYS A 285 27.44 20.70 36.31
CA LYS A 285 27.16 21.48 37.53
C LYS A 285 25.67 21.63 37.75
N VAL A 286 25.25 21.50 39.00
CA VAL A 286 23.96 22.01 39.47
C VAL A 286 23.94 23.52 39.23
N VAL A 287 22.99 23.99 38.42
CA VAL A 287 22.78 25.41 38.09
C VAL A 287 21.54 25.97 38.79
N TYR A 288 20.64 25.10 39.24
CA TYR A 288 19.46 25.44 40.03
C TYR A 288 19.09 24.25 40.91
N ASP A 289 18.84 24.47 42.20
CA ASP A 289 18.24 23.49 43.10
C ASP A 289 17.47 24.25 44.17
N GLN A 290 16.15 24.05 44.25
CA GLN A 290 15.29 24.76 45.20
C GLN A 290 14.15 23.86 45.67
N LEU A 291 13.87 23.91 46.99
CA LEU A 291 12.60 23.47 47.55
C LEU A 291 11.50 24.48 47.19
N VAL A 292 10.28 24.00 47.02
CA VAL A 292 9.10 24.80 46.64
C VAL A 292 7.97 24.44 47.60
N LEU A 293 7.32 25.44 48.21
CA LEU A 293 6.14 25.18 49.03
C LEU A 293 4.88 25.18 48.13
N PRO A 294 4.06 24.12 48.15
CA PRO A 294 2.76 24.09 47.49
C PRO A 294 1.81 25.20 47.98
N GLU A 295 0.93 25.67 47.10
CA GLU A 295 -0.10 26.67 47.42
C GLU A 295 -1.23 26.10 48.29
N LYS A 296 -1.48 24.78 48.17
CA LYS A 296 -2.51 24.04 48.92
C LYS A 296 -1.89 23.11 49.96
N PRO A 297 -2.61 22.76 51.04
CA PRO A 297 -2.13 21.80 52.04
C PRO A 297 -1.76 20.45 51.40
N VAL A 298 -0.58 19.93 51.76
CA VAL A 298 -0.11 18.61 51.35
C VAL A 298 -0.91 17.52 52.06
N ILE A 299 -1.45 16.58 51.30
CA ILE A 299 -2.19 15.40 51.78
C ILE A 299 -1.21 14.24 52.04
N ASP A 300 -0.26 14.03 51.11
CA ASP A 300 0.85 13.08 51.27
C ASP A 300 2.13 13.73 50.70
N TYR A 301 3.20 13.76 51.48
CA TYR A 301 4.49 14.30 51.03
C TYR A 301 5.19 13.37 50.02
N LEU A 302 4.71 12.13 49.88
CA LEU A 302 5.28 11.05 49.06
C LEU A 302 6.70 10.67 49.49
N THR A 303 7.11 10.96 50.73
CA THR A 303 8.49 10.92 51.27
C THR A 303 9.28 9.64 50.95
N GLN A 304 8.61 8.49 50.87
CA GLN A 304 9.24 7.21 50.50
C GLN A 304 9.80 7.19 49.06
N PHE A 305 9.26 8.03 48.18
CA PHE A 305 9.67 8.26 46.80
C PHE A 305 10.39 9.60 46.64
N SER A 306 9.91 10.67 47.28
CA SER A 306 10.36 12.04 47.03
C SER A 306 11.44 12.57 47.97
N GLY A 307 11.64 11.92 49.12
CA GLY A 307 12.53 12.39 50.19
C GLY A 307 12.05 13.66 50.92
N ILE A 308 10.95 14.26 50.46
CA ILE A 308 10.39 15.49 51.00
C ILE A 308 9.69 15.22 52.34
N THR A 309 9.97 16.04 53.35
CA THR A 309 9.30 15.97 54.66
C THR A 309 8.60 17.28 55.03
N ALA A 310 7.66 17.21 55.97
CA ALA A 310 6.96 18.39 56.47
C ALA A 310 7.92 19.40 57.13
N GLU A 311 8.96 18.91 57.81
CA GLU A 311 9.96 19.73 58.49
C GLU A 311 10.86 20.49 57.50
N GLN A 312 11.20 19.88 56.36
CA GLN A 312 11.94 20.55 55.29
C GLN A 312 11.12 21.71 54.71
N LEU A 313 9.85 21.47 54.38
CA LEU A 313 8.97 22.48 53.78
C LEU A 313 8.47 23.54 54.78
N ALA A 314 8.47 23.27 56.10
CA ALA A 314 7.97 24.19 57.13
C ALA A 314 8.65 25.58 57.17
N SER A 315 9.84 25.71 56.59
CA SER A 315 10.58 26.98 56.50
C SER A 315 10.64 27.59 55.09
N VAL A 316 10.03 26.94 54.09
CA VAL A 316 10.18 27.31 52.67
C VAL A 316 9.20 28.41 52.27
N THR A 317 9.74 29.56 51.90
CA THR A 317 8.99 30.70 51.35
C THR A 317 8.90 30.69 49.83
N HIS A 318 9.78 29.97 49.13
CA HIS A 318 9.77 29.83 47.67
C HIS A 318 8.45 29.23 47.17
N ARG A 319 7.92 29.73 46.07
CA ARG A 319 6.68 29.27 45.42
C ARG A 319 6.94 28.82 43.98
N LEU A 320 5.91 28.25 43.35
CA LEU A 320 5.96 27.80 41.96
C LEU A 320 6.36 28.94 41.01
N ALA A 321 5.87 30.16 41.22
CA ALA A 321 6.23 31.34 40.43
C ALA A 321 7.72 31.69 40.53
N ASP A 322 8.33 31.57 41.71
CA ASP A 322 9.76 31.82 41.93
C ASP A 322 10.61 30.70 41.30
N ALA A 323 10.14 29.45 41.34
CA ALA A 323 10.76 28.32 40.66
C ALA A 323 10.70 28.45 39.13
N GLN A 324 9.57 28.90 38.60
CA GLN A 324 9.41 29.25 37.18
C GLN A 324 10.36 30.38 36.79
N ALA A 325 10.40 31.48 37.56
CA ALA A 325 11.27 32.62 37.28
C ALA A 325 12.76 32.23 37.23
N GLY A 326 13.26 31.52 38.24
CA GLY A 326 14.66 31.10 38.31
C GLY A 326 15.09 30.17 37.16
N LEU A 327 14.22 29.23 36.74
CA LEU A 327 14.48 28.42 35.55
C LEU A 327 14.43 29.27 34.26
N LEU A 328 13.47 30.18 34.16
CA LEU A 328 13.33 31.11 33.02
C LEU A 328 14.45 32.16 32.94
N GLU A 329 15.33 32.30 33.93
CA GLU A 329 16.60 33.02 33.77
C GLU A 329 17.65 32.17 33.03
N LEU A 330 17.64 30.84 33.20
CA LEU A 330 18.65 29.92 32.68
C LEU A 330 18.34 29.35 31.28
N ILE A 331 17.06 29.21 30.92
CA ILE A 331 16.63 28.51 29.69
C ILE A 331 15.83 29.42 28.74
N ASP A 332 16.00 29.26 27.42
CA ASP A 332 15.20 29.94 26.40
C ASP A 332 14.63 28.94 25.36
N LYS A 333 14.12 29.45 24.23
CA LYS A 333 13.58 28.62 23.14
C LYS A 333 14.60 27.74 22.40
N ASP A 334 15.90 27.99 22.54
CA ASP A 334 16.98 27.27 21.84
C ASP A 334 17.76 26.30 22.76
N THR A 335 17.72 26.55 24.08
CA THR A 335 18.10 25.58 25.12
C THR A 335 17.44 24.21 24.85
N ILE A 336 18.15 23.12 25.16
CA ILE A 336 17.61 21.76 25.13
C ILE A 336 17.36 21.30 26.57
N VAL A 337 16.13 20.93 26.93
CA VAL A 337 15.81 20.38 28.26
C VAL A 337 15.78 18.85 28.19
N VAL A 338 16.50 18.19 29.09
CA VAL A 338 16.68 16.73 29.17
C VAL A 338 16.03 16.20 30.46
N GLY A 339 15.48 14.99 30.45
CA GLY A 339 14.97 14.35 31.67
C GLY A 339 14.53 12.89 31.48
N HIS A 340 13.70 12.39 32.40
CA HIS A 340 13.18 11.02 32.35
C HIS A 340 11.67 10.97 32.63
N SER A 341 10.87 10.79 31.58
CA SER A 341 9.42 11.07 31.65
C SER A 341 9.14 12.54 31.99
N LEU A 342 9.96 13.42 31.39
CA LEU A 342 10.01 14.87 31.57
C LEU A 342 8.66 15.60 31.36
N GLU A 343 7.67 14.94 30.75
CA GLU A 343 6.30 15.46 30.68
C GLU A 343 5.64 15.66 32.06
N ASN A 344 6.12 14.96 33.09
CA ASN A 344 5.54 15.03 34.43
C ASN A 344 6.14 16.21 35.22
N ASP A 345 7.45 16.39 35.13
CA ASP A 345 8.22 17.51 35.68
C ASP A 345 7.74 18.85 35.10
N LEU A 346 7.61 18.93 33.78
CA LEU A 346 7.11 20.13 33.09
C LEU A 346 5.64 20.45 33.42
N ARG A 347 4.83 19.45 33.77
CA ARG A 347 3.47 19.66 34.30
C ARG A 347 3.48 20.14 35.76
N ALA A 348 4.34 19.58 36.62
CA ALA A 348 4.51 20.05 37.99
C ALA A 348 5.03 21.50 38.06
N LEU A 349 5.93 21.86 37.13
CA LEU A 349 6.45 23.21 36.91
C LEU A 349 5.45 24.17 36.23
N LYS A 350 4.34 23.67 35.68
CA LYS A 350 3.45 24.39 34.75
C LYS A 350 4.22 25.17 33.66
N LEU A 351 5.22 24.52 33.05
CA LEU A 351 6.17 25.11 32.11
C LEU A 351 6.08 24.46 30.72
N ALA A 352 5.88 25.27 29.68
CA ALA A 352 5.93 24.83 28.29
C ALA A 352 7.28 25.18 27.62
N HIS A 353 7.93 24.18 27.03
CA HIS A 353 9.26 24.32 26.42
C HIS A 353 9.41 23.50 25.11
N PRO A 354 9.95 24.06 24.01
CA PRO A 354 9.89 23.46 22.68
C PRO A 354 10.93 22.37 22.36
N ARG A 355 12.01 22.19 23.15
CA ARG A 355 13.17 21.35 22.77
C ARG A 355 13.50 20.30 23.83
N CYS A 356 12.53 19.42 24.09
CA CYS A 356 12.64 18.35 25.08
C CYS A 356 13.39 17.11 24.54
N ILE A 357 14.24 16.48 25.38
CA ILE A 357 14.82 15.14 25.16
C ILE A 357 14.45 14.25 26.36
N ASP A 358 13.67 13.19 26.12
CA ASP A 358 13.26 12.24 27.15
C ASP A 358 14.04 10.92 27.05
N THR A 359 14.83 10.63 28.09
CA THR A 359 15.61 9.39 28.15
C THR A 359 14.74 8.13 28.14
N SER A 360 13.49 8.21 28.62
CA SER A 360 12.50 7.12 28.59
C SER A 360 11.90 6.86 27.19
N ILE A 361 12.03 7.82 26.25
CA ILE A 361 11.55 7.70 24.87
C ILE A 361 12.69 7.28 23.93
N ILE A 362 13.87 7.89 24.05
CA ILE A 362 15.03 7.58 23.19
C ILE A 362 15.63 6.19 23.48
N TYR A 363 15.48 5.69 24.70
CA TYR A 363 15.72 4.28 25.05
C TYR A 363 14.40 3.51 25.03
N LYS A 364 14.13 2.75 23.98
CA LYS A 364 12.87 2.01 23.85
C LYS A 364 12.80 0.84 24.84
N HIS A 365 11.64 0.59 25.44
CA HIS A 365 11.46 -0.56 26.35
C HIS A 365 11.44 -1.91 25.59
N PRO A 366 11.94 -3.03 26.17
CA PRO A 366 11.99 -4.34 25.47
C PRO A 366 10.63 -4.87 24.97
N ARG A 367 9.54 -4.55 25.66
CA ARG A 367 8.15 -4.92 25.26
C ARG A 367 7.55 -3.97 24.21
N GLY A 368 8.28 -2.97 23.73
CA GLY A 368 7.79 -1.93 22.81
C GLY A 368 6.91 -0.86 23.48
N ALA A 369 6.43 0.09 22.68
CA ALA A 369 5.46 1.10 23.11
C ALA A 369 4.10 0.46 23.48
N PRO A 370 3.29 1.07 24.37
CA PRO A 370 3.49 2.37 25.03
C PRO A 370 4.35 2.30 26.31
N TYR A 371 4.99 1.17 26.59
CA TYR A 371 5.80 1.03 27.82
C TYR A 371 7.09 1.88 27.74
N LYS A 372 7.29 2.74 28.73
CA LYS A 372 8.57 3.41 29.03
C LYS A 372 9.43 2.53 29.95
N PRO A 373 10.77 2.46 29.78
CA PRO A 373 11.68 1.86 30.75
C PRO A 373 12.04 2.87 31.84
N GLY A 374 12.07 2.46 33.11
CA GLY A 374 12.43 3.35 34.23
C GLY A 374 13.93 3.67 34.34
N LEU A 375 14.26 4.86 34.85
CA LEU A 375 15.61 5.43 34.88
C LEU A 375 16.65 4.51 35.54
N LYS A 376 16.38 4.02 36.75
CA LYS A 376 17.25 3.07 37.49
C LYS A 376 17.64 1.85 36.67
N TRP A 377 16.72 1.31 35.86
CA TRP A 377 17.01 0.18 34.98
C TRP A 377 17.87 0.59 33.78
N LEU A 378 17.69 1.79 33.23
CA LEU A 378 18.56 2.32 32.17
C LEU A 378 19.97 2.59 32.68
N ALA A 379 20.10 3.23 33.85
CA ALA A 379 21.37 3.53 34.50
C ALA A 379 22.15 2.24 34.82
N GLN A 380 21.53 1.28 35.49
CA GLN A 380 22.17 -0.01 35.78
C GLN A 380 22.54 -0.76 34.50
N LYS A 381 21.64 -0.80 33.50
CA LYS A 381 21.87 -1.59 32.28
C LYS A 381 22.90 -1.01 31.31
N TRP A 382 22.93 0.31 31.16
CA TRP A 382 23.73 0.97 30.13
C TRP A 382 24.92 1.74 30.68
N LEU A 383 24.81 2.30 31.89
CA LEU A 383 25.91 3.01 32.56
C LEU A 383 26.66 2.13 33.56
N ASN A 384 26.05 1.02 34.01
CA ASN A 384 26.51 0.22 35.16
C ASN A 384 26.57 1.07 36.45
N LEU A 385 25.53 1.89 36.67
CA LEU A 385 25.35 2.73 37.85
C LEU A 385 24.08 2.31 38.60
N ASP A 386 24.21 2.06 39.90
CA ASP A 386 23.08 1.76 40.80
C ASP A 386 22.63 3.04 41.52
N ILE A 387 21.69 3.76 40.91
CA ILE A 387 21.04 4.98 41.45
C ILE A 387 19.82 4.65 42.32
N GLN A 388 19.28 5.61 43.06
CA GLN A 388 18.11 5.49 43.94
C GLN A 388 18.29 4.38 44.99
N MET A 389 19.49 4.31 45.61
CA MET A 389 19.89 3.26 46.56
C MET A 389 19.85 3.69 48.04
N LYS A 390 19.65 4.99 48.30
CA LYS A 390 19.46 5.56 49.64
C LYS A 390 18.10 5.11 50.21
N GLN A 391 17.93 5.19 51.53
CA GLN A 391 16.61 5.07 52.17
C GLN A 391 16.08 6.47 52.46
N GLY A 392 14.84 6.75 52.04
CA GLY A 392 14.20 8.06 52.19
C GLY A 392 14.11 8.86 50.88
N GLY A 393 13.55 8.23 49.83
CA GLY A 393 13.30 8.88 48.54
C GLY A 393 14.42 8.80 47.51
N HIS A 394 14.16 9.40 46.36
CA HIS A 394 15.10 9.65 45.28
C HIS A 394 15.88 10.95 45.57
N ASP A 395 16.71 11.38 44.61
CA ASP A 395 17.51 12.60 44.72
C ASP A 395 17.60 13.22 43.32
N PRO A 396 16.93 14.35 43.04
CA PRO A 396 16.79 14.88 41.68
C PRO A 396 18.13 15.32 41.06
N GLU A 397 19.19 15.52 41.84
CA GLU A 397 20.55 15.65 41.29
C GLU A 397 21.08 14.31 40.72
N GLU A 398 20.84 13.19 41.41
CA GLU A 398 21.27 11.85 40.96
C GLU A 398 20.52 11.44 39.67
N ASP A 399 19.21 11.65 39.65
CA ASP A 399 18.37 11.31 38.50
C ASP A 399 18.59 12.26 37.30
N ALA A 400 18.76 13.57 37.51
CA ALA A 400 19.17 14.51 36.45
C ALA A 400 20.55 14.14 35.86
N ARG A 401 21.56 13.85 36.69
CA ARG A 401 22.89 13.40 36.22
C ARG A 401 22.82 12.07 35.48
N ALA A 402 21.99 11.12 35.94
CA ALA A 402 21.75 9.86 35.22
C ALA A 402 21.14 10.11 33.82
N CYS A 403 20.28 11.11 33.68
CA CYS A 403 19.73 11.51 32.38
C CYS A 403 20.82 12.08 31.43
N LEU A 404 21.66 12.98 31.92
CA LEU A 404 22.80 13.54 31.17
C LEU A 404 23.75 12.42 30.70
N ALA A 405 24.11 11.51 31.61
CA ALA A 405 25.02 10.39 31.32
C ALA A 405 24.43 9.38 30.32
N LEU A 406 23.11 9.13 30.37
CA LEU A 406 22.41 8.34 29.34
C LEU A 406 22.43 9.04 27.98
N LEU A 407 22.19 10.35 27.91
CA LEU A 407 22.26 11.11 26.65
C LEU A 407 23.69 11.13 26.07
N ALA A 408 24.71 11.37 26.90
CA ALA A 408 26.11 11.32 26.49
C ALA A 408 26.51 9.93 25.96
N LYS A 409 26.01 8.85 26.57
CA LYS A 409 26.22 7.49 26.05
C LYS A 409 25.43 7.22 24.77
N LYS A 410 24.21 7.73 24.65
CA LYS A 410 23.39 7.65 23.43
C LYS A 410 24.09 8.30 22.23
N LEU A 411 24.68 9.48 22.43
CA LEU A 411 25.48 10.17 21.41
C LEU A 411 26.69 9.34 20.97
N LYS A 412 27.52 8.90 21.93
CA LYS A 412 28.74 8.13 21.68
C LYS A 412 28.52 6.79 20.96
N GLU A 413 27.44 6.09 21.29
CA GLU A 413 27.12 4.76 20.74
C GLU A 413 26.13 4.82 19.55
N GLY A 414 25.59 6.01 19.25
CA GLY A 414 24.70 6.30 18.13
C GLY A 414 23.20 6.04 18.36
N PRO A 415 22.31 6.53 17.47
CA PRO A 415 20.85 6.49 17.66
C PRO A 415 20.24 5.10 17.87
N ASP A 416 20.87 4.06 17.33
CA ASP A 416 20.48 2.66 17.47
C ASP A 416 20.79 2.06 18.84
N PHE A 417 21.70 2.64 19.61
CA PHE A 417 22.07 2.15 20.93
C PHE A 417 20.87 2.20 21.87
N GLY A 418 20.71 1.16 22.69
CA GLY A 418 19.57 1.05 23.60
C GLY A 418 18.21 0.75 22.95
N VAL A 419 18.13 0.61 21.63
CA VAL A 419 16.89 0.23 20.93
C VAL A 419 16.81 -1.29 20.82
N PHE A 420 15.81 -1.93 21.45
CA PHE A 420 15.56 -3.36 21.31
C PHE A 420 14.98 -3.69 19.93
N LYS A 421 15.87 -3.77 18.93
CA LYS A 421 15.57 -4.26 17.58
C LYS A 421 15.24 -5.74 17.62
N GLN A 422 13.98 -6.06 17.95
CA GLN A 422 13.38 -7.36 17.76
C GLN A 422 13.62 -7.84 16.31
N ASP A 423 13.88 -9.13 16.12
CA ASP A 423 14.14 -9.72 14.80
C ASP A 423 12.84 -9.93 13.99
N VAL A 424 12.06 -8.86 13.88
CA VAL A 424 10.83 -8.77 13.10
C VAL A 424 10.96 -7.67 12.04
N GLU A 425 10.09 -7.73 11.05
CA GLU A 425 9.79 -6.65 10.12
C GLU A 425 8.27 -6.46 10.04
N SER A 426 7.84 -5.27 9.64
CA SER A 426 6.42 -5.05 9.33
C SER A 426 6.01 -5.86 8.11
N ILE A 427 4.74 -6.31 8.05
CA ILE A 427 4.17 -6.93 6.86
C ILE A 427 4.31 -6.02 5.63
N PHE A 428 4.18 -4.70 5.80
CA PHE A 428 4.37 -3.70 4.75
C PHE A 428 5.84 -3.64 4.29
N GLU A 429 6.78 -3.65 5.24
CA GLU A 429 8.23 -3.73 4.95
C GLU A 429 8.56 -5.01 4.15
N ARG A 430 7.95 -6.15 4.50
CA ARG A 430 8.10 -7.41 3.76
C ARG A 430 7.52 -7.37 2.35
N LEU A 431 6.29 -6.86 2.20
CA LEU A 431 5.61 -6.75 0.90
C LEU A 431 6.43 -5.89 -0.08
N SER A 432 6.95 -4.75 0.39
CA SER A 432 7.80 -3.84 -0.39
C SER A 432 9.12 -4.46 -0.89
N LYS A 433 9.62 -5.52 -0.23
CA LYS A 433 10.83 -6.27 -0.61
C LYS A 433 10.55 -7.50 -1.48
N SER A 434 9.29 -7.88 -1.64
CA SER A 434 8.93 -9.11 -2.36
C SER A 434 9.06 -8.94 -3.88
N ASN A 435 9.37 -10.03 -4.58
CA ASN A 435 9.26 -10.06 -6.04
C ASN A 435 7.78 -10.21 -6.44
N GLY A 436 7.05 -9.09 -6.40
CA GLY A 436 5.63 -9.01 -6.75
C GLY A 436 5.36 -9.24 -8.24
N ARG A 437 4.09 -9.13 -8.66
CA ARG A 437 3.63 -9.47 -10.03
C ARG A 437 4.44 -8.83 -11.16
N HIS A 438 4.99 -7.64 -10.93
CA HIS A 438 5.69 -6.83 -11.93
C HIS A 438 7.21 -6.75 -11.70
N GLY A 439 7.80 -7.65 -10.91
CA GLY A 439 9.24 -7.63 -10.58
C GLY A 439 9.65 -6.49 -9.63
N LYS A 440 8.69 -5.78 -9.07
CA LYS A 440 8.84 -4.78 -8.00
C LYS A 440 8.09 -5.25 -6.75
N GLY A 441 8.38 -4.60 -5.61
CA GLY A 441 7.66 -4.79 -4.35
C GLY A 441 6.16 -4.60 -4.48
N SER A 442 5.39 -5.36 -3.70
CA SER A 442 3.95 -5.16 -3.61
C SER A 442 3.60 -3.88 -2.87
N THR A 443 2.61 -3.16 -3.40
CA THR A 443 2.12 -1.91 -2.84
C THR A 443 1.17 -2.17 -1.67
N SER A 444 1.17 -1.30 -0.67
CA SER A 444 0.30 -1.48 0.50
C SER A 444 -0.23 -0.19 1.11
N ALA A 445 -1.45 -0.25 1.64
CA ALA A 445 -2.14 0.85 2.30
C ALA A 445 -2.53 0.51 3.75
N VAL A 446 -2.58 1.53 4.60
CA VAL A 446 -3.11 1.48 5.96
C VAL A 446 -4.15 2.58 6.15
N ILE A 447 -5.33 2.23 6.65
CA ILE A 447 -6.42 3.16 6.91
C ILE A 447 -6.90 2.91 8.34
N ASP A 448 -6.57 3.82 9.26
CA ASP A 448 -6.82 3.62 10.69
C ASP A 448 -7.01 4.94 11.42
N HIS A 449 -7.66 4.85 12.57
CA HIS A 449 -7.82 5.91 13.56
C HIS A 449 -6.47 6.33 14.15
N GLY A 450 -6.30 7.64 14.39
CA GLY A 450 -5.05 8.22 14.90
C GLY A 450 -3.99 8.40 13.81
N ASN A 451 -2.71 8.25 14.13
CA ASN A 451 -1.61 8.46 13.18
C ASN A 451 -0.97 7.14 12.70
N PRO A 452 -1.53 6.46 11.68
CA PRO A 452 -0.97 5.21 11.19
C PRO A 452 0.45 5.35 10.59
N ARG A 453 0.90 6.55 10.18
CA ARG A 453 2.28 6.77 9.71
C ARG A 453 3.30 6.70 10.85
N ALA A 454 2.96 7.17 12.05
CA ALA A 454 3.84 7.10 13.23
C ALA A 454 3.90 5.68 13.81
N TRP A 455 2.80 4.91 13.70
CA TRP A 455 2.66 3.63 14.37
C TRP A 455 3.02 2.43 13.45
N HIS A 456 2.03 1.62 13.05
CA HIS A 456 2.26 0.34 12.34
C HIS A 456 2.37 0.50 10.81
N GLY A 457 1.84 1.58 10.24
CA GLY A 457 1.87 1.90 8.81
C GLY A 457 3.13 2.65 8.35
N ALA A 458 4.12 2.86 9.21
CA ALA A 458 5.39 3.56 8.94
C ALA A 458 6.26 2.98 7.79
N LYS A 459 5.85 1.84 7.21
CA LYS A 459 6.48 1.16 6.05
C LYS A 459 5.48 0.76 4.95
N ALA A 460 4.25 1.27 5.00
CA ALA A 460 3.26 1.14 3.93
C ALA A 460 3.57 2.12 2.78
N THR A 461 3.05 1.84 1.59
CA THR A 461 3.13 2.74 0.42
C THR A 461 2.25 3.97 0.60
N SER A 462 1.08 3.78 1.22
CA SER A 462 0.19 4.85 1.66
C SER A 462 -0.32 4.58 3.07
N ALA A 463 -0.68 5.64 3.78
CA ALA A 463 -1.30 5.56 5.10
C ALA A 463 -2.22 6.78 5.28
N VAL A 464 -3.46 6.51 5.70
CA VAL A 464 -4.57 7.46 5.80
C VAL A 464 -5.07 7.47 7.24
N SER A 465 -5.09 8.67 7.85
CA SER A 465 -5.69 8.91 9.17
C SER A 465 -7.21 9.04 9.03
N CYS A 466 -7.96 8.40 9.93
CA CYS A 466 -9.42 8.52 10.02
C CYS A 466 -9.86 8.95 11.42
N GLN A 467 -11.10 9.43 11.51
CA GLN A 467 -11.80 9.75 12.76
C GLN A 467 -13.07 8.91 12.97
N THR A 468 -13.62 8.31 11.91
CA THR A 468 -14.83 7.46 11.98
C THR A 468 -14.64 6.17 11.17
N ASP A 469 -15.40 5.13 11.52
CA ASP A 469 -15.38 3.85 10.82
C ASP A 469 -15.86 3.96 9.37
N ASP A 470 -16.72 4.95 9.05
CA ASP A 470 -17.14 5.24 7.67
C ASP A 470 -16.00 5.83 6.81
N GLN A 471 -15.17 6.72 7.39
CA GLN A 471 -13.96 7.17 6.72
C GLN A 471 -12.98 6.02 6.48
N VAL A 472 -12.90 5.06 7.41
CA VAL A 472 -12.09 3.83 7.21
C VAL A 472 -12.66 3.00 6.06
N VAL A 473 -13.98 2.82 5.97
CA VAL A 473 -14.65 2.11 4.87
C VAL A 473 -14.35 2.76 3.51
N THR A 474 -14.56 4.07 3.37
CA THR A 474 -14.24 4.80 2.12
C THR A 474 -12.76 4.68 1.76
N GLY A 475 -11.86 4.92 2.74
CA GLY A 475 -10.42 4.83 2.53
C GLY A 475 -9.95 3.42 2.13
N VAL A 476 -10.54 2.36 2.69
CA VAL A 476 -10.26 0.97 2.30
C VAL A 476 -10.71 0.69 0.86
N ILE A 477 -11.90 1.16 0.47
CA ILE A 477 -12.46 0.95 -0.88
C ILE A 477 -11.61 1.66 -1.94
N ASP A 478 -11.23 2.92 -1.71
CA ASP A 478 -10.39 3.70 -2.62
C ASP A 478 -8.95 3.16 -2.68
N ALA A 479 -8.36 2.80 -1.53
CA ALA A 479 -7.03 2.22 -1.49
C ALA A 479 -6.97 0.87 -2.22
N ALA A 480 -8.02 0.04 -2.10
CA ALA A 480 -8.10 -1.26 -2.75
C ALA A 480 -8.14 -1.17 -4.28
N GLN A 481 -8.54 -0.04 -4.88
CA GLN A 481 -8.40 0.13 -6.33
C GLN A 481 -6.93 0.10 -6.77
N ASN A 482 -6.00 0.61 -5.94
CA ASN A 482 -4.63 0.94 -6.36
C ASN A 482 -3.52 0.17 -5.63
N HIS A 483 -3.82 -0.57 -4.56
CA HIS A 483 -2.83 -1.30 -3.76
C HIS A 483 -3.01 -2.82 -3.80
N ASP A 484 -1.91 -3.59 -3.72
CA ASP A 484 -1.95 -5.07 -3.63
C ASP A 484 -2.48 -5.55 -2.26
N PHE A 485 -2.14 -4.83 -1.19
CA PHE A 485 -2.55 -5.13 0.19
C PHE A 485 -3.14 -3.90 0.89
N VAL A 486 -4.27 -4.04 1.56
CA VAL A 486 -4.91 -2.96 2.33
C VAL A 486 -5.23 -3.43 3.74
N PHE A 487 -4.82 -2.68 4.74
CA PHE A 487 -5.25 -2.87 6.13
C PHE A 487 -6.22 -1.75 6.55
N GLY A 488 -7.34 -2.14 7.17
CA GLY A 488 -8.30 -1.25 7.82
C GLY A 488 -8.67 -1.73 9.22
N ARG A 489 -9.09 -0.81 10.10
CA ARG A 489 -9.59 -1.16 11.44
C ARG A 489 -10.87 -0.40 11.77
N LEU A 490 -11.91 -1.14 12.13
CA LEU A 490 -13.19 -0.62 12.61
C LEU A 490 -13.24 -0.78 14.13
N LEU A 491 -13.65 0.27 14.85
CA LEU A 491 -13.61 0.33 16.32
C LEU A 491 -14.97 0.49 16.98
N GLU A 492 -15.99 0.95 16.27
CA GLU A 492 -17.27 1.40 16.83
C GLU A 492 -17.99 0.31 17.65
N LEU A 493 -18.02 -0.93 17.15
CA LEU A 493 -18.57 -2.08 17.89
C LEU A 493 -17.80 -2.36 19.20
N SER A 494 -16.46 -2.24 19.18
CA SER A 494 -15.62 -2.45 20.38
C SER A 494 -15.73 -1.32 21.41
N GLN A 495 -16.18 -0.15 20.98
CA GLN A 495 -16.51 0.99 21.86
C GLN A 495 -17.90 0.78 22.45
N ALA A 496 -18.90 0.45 21.63
CA ALA A 496 -20.27 0.14 22.06
C ALA A 496 -20.32 -1.05 23.05
N LEU A 497 -19.45 -2.06 22.91
CA LEU A 497 -19.33 -3.18 23.85
C LEU A 497 -18.56 -2.85 25.15
N GLY A 498 -17.95 -1.66 25.26
CA GLY A 498 -17.07 -1.31 26.38
C GLY A 498 -15.77 -2.11 26.43
N TRP A 499 -15.32 -2.69 25.32
CA TRP A 499 -14.05 -3.45 25.23
C TRP A 499 -12.83 -2.53 25.09
N THR A 500 -13.04 -1.27 24.71
CA THR A 500 -12.01 -0.24 24.59
C THR A 500 -12.34 0.94 25.49
N THR A 501 -11.35 1.43 26.23
CA THR A 501 -11.46 2.68 27.00
C THR A 501 -11.13 3.84 26.07
N PRO A 502 -11.98 4.90 25.98
CA PRO A 502 -11.63 6.10 25.23
C PRO A 502 -10.35 6.73 25.76
N ARG A 503 -9.40 7.08 24.88
CA ARG A 503 -8.25 7.91 25.26
C ARG A 503 -8.78 9.33 25.48
N ALA A 504 -8.76 9.80 26.72
CA ALA A 504 -9.25 11.14 27.07
C ALA A 504 -8.55 12.23 26.23
N PRO A 505 -9.26 13.29 25.80
CA PRO A 505 -8.64 14.39 25.08
C PRO A 505 -7.62 15.11 26.00
N PRO A 506 -6.48 15.58 25.45
CA PRO A 506 -5.36 16.08 26.28
C PRO A 506 -5.63 17.38 27.06
N ASN A 507 -6.81 17.98 26.92
CA ASN A 507 -7.15 19.31 27.47
C ASN A 507 -8.22 19.28 28.58
N THR A 508 -8.50 18.15 29.22
CA THR A 508 -9.36 18.10 30.42
C THR A 508 -8.54 17.94 31.69
N SER A 509 -8.39 19.03 32.45
CA SER A 509 -7.69 19.09 33.75
C SER A 509 -8.55 18.50 34.88
N ALA A 510 -8.90 17.22 34.75
CA ALA A 510 -9.45 16.41 35.84
C ALA A 510 -8.37 15.46 36.34
N GLY A 511 -8.32 15.24 37.66
CA GLY A 511 -7.48 14.19 38.25
C GLY A 511 -7.90 12.78 37.75
N PRO A 512 -7.17 11.72 38.14
CA PRO A 512 -7.49 10.36 37.72
C PRO A 512 -8.88 9.96 38.22
N ALA A 513 -9.89 10.10 37.35
CA ALA A 513 -11.26 9.78 37.67
C ALA A 513 -11.36 8.33 38.18
N PRO A 514 -12.19 8.04 39.20
CA PRO A 514 -12.41 6.67 39.65
C PRO A 514 -12.80 5.83 38.43
N ALA A 515 -12.07 4.74 38.20
CA ALA A 515 -12.25 3.92 37.01
C ALA A 515 -13.73 3.56 36.87
N PRO A 516 -14.40 3.95 35.77
CA PRO A 516 -15.85 3.91 35.70
C PRO A 516 -16.33 2.50 35.97
N GLU A 517 -17.30 2.36 36.88
CA GLU A 517 -17.95 1.08 37.10
C GLU A 517 -18.47 0.55 35.75
N PRO A 518 -18.31 -0.75 35.45
CA PRO A 518 -18.64 -1.30 34.15
C PRO A 518 -20.15 -1.35 33.95
N THR A 519 -20.73 -0.20 33.62
CA THR A 519 -22.11 -0.04 33.17
C THR A 519 -22.35 -0.99 32.01
N GLU A 520 -23.44 -1.77 32.06
CA GLU A 520 -23.79 -2.60 30.91
C GLU A 520 -24.06 -1.71 29.70
N PRO A 521 -23.57 -2.09 28.50
CA PRO A 521 -23.67 -1.26 27.32
C PRO A 521 -25.14 -1.09 26.91
N ASP A 522 -25.54 0.15 26.62
CA ASP A 522 -26.91 0.49 26.21
C ASP A 522 -27.34 -0.41 25.03
N PRO A 523 -28.38 -1.24 25.19
CA PRO A 523 -28.82 -2.15 24.14
C PRO A 523 -29.16 -1.45 22.82
N SER A 524 -29.67 -0.22 22.86
CA SER A 524 -30.01 0.55 21.65
C SER A 524 -28.76 1.00 20.88
N VAL A 525 -27.71 1.42 21.59
CA VAL A 525 -26.40 1.77 21.01
C VAL A 525 -25.72 0.52 20.44
N LEU A 526 -25.82 -0.61 21.14
CA LEU A 526 -25.22 -1.87 20.70
C LEU A 526 -25.89 -2.45 19.44
N GLU A 527 -27.22 -2.48 19.36
CA GLU A 527 -27.93 -2.89 18.14
C GLU A 527 -27.64 -1.93 16.97
N SER A 528 -27.54 -0.62 17.24
CA SER A 528 -27.15 0.37 16.22
C SER A 528 -25.75 0.11 15.67
N ALA A 529 -24.77 -0.17 16.53
CA ALA A 529 -23.40 -0.50 16.13
C ALA A 529 -23.31 -1.81 15.31
N TYR A 530 -24.11 -2.83 15.66
CA TYR A 530 -24.22 -4.06 14.85
C TYR A 530 -24.81 -3.79 13.46
N ALA A 531 -25.91 -3.03 13.38
CA ALA A 531 -26.54 -2.67 12.11
C ALA A 531 -25.61 -1.82 11.21
N ALA A 532 -24.92 -0.84 11.79
CA ALA A 532 -23.93 -0.01 11.10
C ALA A 532 -22.75 -0.85 10.59
N LEU A 533 -22.18 -1.72 11.43
CA LEU A 533 -21.11 -2.63 11.02
C LEU A 533 -21.53 -3.57 9.88
N ASN A 534 -22.74 -4.14 9.94
CA ASN A 534 -23.26 -5.01 8.89
C ASN A 534 -23.36 -4.26 7.55
N SER A 535 -23.90 -3.04 7.57
CA SER A 535 -24.00 -2.16 6.39
C SER A 535 -22.62 -1.79 5.81
N ARG A 536 -21.65 -1.51 6.69
CA ARG A 536 -20.25 -1.21 6.32
C ARG A 536 -19.56 -2.42 5.68
N ILE A 537 -19.70 -3.62 6.24
CA ILE A 537 -19.15 -4.86 5.67
C ILE A 537 -19.77 -5.15 4.29
N ALA A 538 -21.09 -4.99 4.14
CA ALA A 538 -21.78 -5.16 2.86
C ALA A 538 -21.28 -4.16 1.80
N THR A 539 -21.08 -2.90 2.20
CA THR A 539 -20.57 -1.84 1.34
C THR A 539 -19.14 -2.15 0.88
N VAL A 540 -18.24 -2.54 1.78
CA VAL A 540 -16.88 -2.97 1.40
C VAL A 540 -16.94 -4.17 0.45
N HIS A 541 -17.64 -5.25 0.81
CA HIS A 541 -17.70 -6.46 -0.01
C HIS A 541 -18.21 -6.19 -1.44
N LYS A 542 -19.25 -5.35 -1.59
CA LYS A 542 -19.84 -4.99 -2.89
C LYS A 542 -18.95 -4.06 -3.74
N SER A 543 -18.08 -3.26 -3.12
CA SER A 543 -17.26 -2.25 -3.79
C SER A 543 -15.83 -2.69 -4.13
N LEU A 544 -15.38 -3.85 -3.62
CA LEU A 544 -14.04 -4.36 -3.90
C LEU A 544 -13.92 -4.97 -5.31
N PRO A 545 -12.76 -4.82 -5.99
CA PRO A 545 -12.53 -5.45 -7.30
C PRO A 545 -12.56 -6.98 -7.25
N ALA A 546 -13.04 -7.61 -8.32
CA ALA A 546 -12.97 -9.05 -8.49
C ALA A 546 -11.54 -9.60 -8.36
N GLY A 547 -11.40 -10.79 -7.76
CA GLY A 547 -10.11 -11.40 -7.43
C GLY A 547 -9.46 -10.83 -6.16
N THR A 548 -10.18 -10.03 -5.37
CA THR A 548 -9.73 -9.56 -4.05
C THR A 548 -10.12 -10.56 -2.96
N VAL A 549 -9.19 -10.95 -2.09
CA VAL A 549 -9.54 -11.64 -0.84
C VAL A 549 -9.92 -10.61 0.21
N LEU A 550 -11.12 -10.70 0.76
CA LEU A 550 -11.56 -9.92 1.92
C LEU A 550 -11.45 -10.79 3.18
N CYS A 551 -10.48 -10.46 4.03
CA CYS A 551 -10.31 -11.04 5.34
C CYS A 551 -10.87 -10.10 6.41
N ILE A 552 -11.69 -10.63 7.31
CA ILE A 552 -12.15 -9.94 8.52
C ILE A 552 -11.60 -10.72 9.71
N MET A 553 -11.04 -10.03 10.71
CA MET A 553 -10.58 -10.64 11.96
C MET A 553 -11.12 -9.86 13.15
N SER A 554 -11.66 -10.53 14.17
CA SER A 554 -12.01 -9.86 15.44
C SER A 554 -10.81 -9.72 16.37
N GLY A 555 -9.84 -10.63 16.25
CA GLY A 555 -8.52 -10.48 16.85
C GLY A 555 -8.42 -10.86 18.33
N ASN A 556 -9.40 -10.44 19.14
CA ASN A 556 -9.58 -10.83 20.53
C ASN A 556 -11.07 -10.88 20.89
N GLY A 557 -11.36 -11.48 22.05
CA GLY A 557 -12.69 -11.57 22.66
C GLY A 557 -12.77 -10.63 23.85
N ASP A 558 -13.82 -10.79 24.67
CA ASP A 558 -14.13 -9.86 25.76
C ASP A 558 -12.96 -9.68 26.76
N PRO A 559 -12.34 -8.49 26.82
CA PRO A 559 -11.22 -8.22 27.71
C PRO A 559 -11.66 -7.73 29.09
N ARG A 560 -12.95 -7.42 29.31
CA ARG A 560 -13.44 -6.65 30.47
C ARG A 560 -13.17 -7.38 31.79
N GLN A 561 -13.52 -8.67 31.89
CA GLN A 561 -13.26 -9.48 33.09
C GLN A 561 -11.75 -9.60 33.40
N MET A 562 -10.91 -9.77 32.37
CA MET A 562 -9.44 -9.80 32.51
C MET A 562 -8.90 -8.44 32.97
N SER A 563 -9.47 -7.33 32.49
CA SER A 563 -9.08 -5.96 32.87
C SER A 563 -9.44 -5.67 34.33
N THR A 564 -10.67 -5.97 34.75
CA THR A 564 -11.12 -5.78 36.15
C THR A 564 -10.27 -6.60 37.12
N LEU A 565 -10.00 -7.87 36.81
CA LEU A 565 -9.16 -8.73 37.66
C LEU A 565 -7.69 -8.27 37.70
N ASN A 566 -7.10 -7.85 36.57
CA ASN A 566 -5.75 -7.26 36.59
C ASN A 566 -5.69 -5.92 37.34
N THR A 567 -6.76 -5.12 37.30
CA THR A 567 -6.87 -3.86 38.06
C THR A 567 -6.89 -4.16 39.56
N LYS A 568 -7.75 -5.08 40.00
CA LYS A 568 -7.79 -5.53 41.41
C LYS A 568 -6.44 -6.10 41.85
N LYS A 569 -5.83 -6.97 41.05
CA LYS A 569 -4.50 -7.49 41.34
C LYS A 569 -3.45 -6.38 41.49
N SER A 570 -3.49 -5.37 40.62
CA SER A 570 -2.55 -4.24 40.68
C SER A 570 -2.73 -3.38 41.94
N ARG A 571 -3.97 -3.22 42.43
CA ARG A 571 -4.26 -2.57 43.72
C ARG A 571 -3.71 -3.38 44.89
N TRP A 572 -3.98 -4.70 44.93
CA TRP A 572 -3.45 -5.62 45.94
C TRP A 572 -1.92 -5.65 45.95
N ASP A 573 -1.29 -5.85 44.80
CA ASP A 573 0.16 -5.83 44.64
C ASP A 573 0.76 -4.46 45.02
N GLY A 574 -0.02 -3.38 44.97
CA GLY A 574 0.31 -2.06 45.52
C GLY A 574 0.29 -2.02 47.05
N MET A 575 -0.88 -2.31 47.66
CA MET A 575 -1.06 -2.32 49.12
C MET A 575 -0.10 -3.27 49.84
N MET A 576 0.28 -4.39 49.22
CA MET A 576 1.28 -5.32 49.75
C MET A 576 2.72 -4.78 49.64
N ARG A 577 3.03 -3.92 48.66
CA ARG A 577 4.31 -3.18 48.58
C ARG A 577 4.37 -2.05 49.62
N GLU A 578 3.23 -1.43 49.93
CA GLU A 578 3.06 -0.45 51.01
C GLU A 578 3.18 -1.07 52.42
N ARG A 579 3.41 -2.39 52.53
CA ARG A 579 3.55 -3.14 53.80
C ARG A 579 2.36 -3.06 54.77
N LYS A 580 1.16 -2.71 54.28
CA LYS A 580 -0.07 -2.86 55.06
C LYS A 580 -0.23 -4.33 55.45
N ARG A 581 -0.55 -4.63 56.72
CA ARG A 581 -0.76 -6.03 57.13
C ARG A 581 -2.04 -6.54 56.47
N PRO A 582 -2.16 -7.85 56.16
CA PRO A 582 -3.40 -8.40 55.59
C PRO A 582 -4.66 -8.13 56.45
N GLU A 583 -4.46 -8.00 57.77
CA GLU A 583 -5.46 -7.59 58.77
C GLU A 583 -6.04 -6.20 58.52
N ASP A 584 -5.23 -5.26 58.01
CA ASP A 584 -5.59 -3.85 57.81
C ASP A 584 -6.20 -3.59 56.41
N ILE A 585 -6.28 -4.61 55.55
CA ILE A 585 -6.80 -4.52 54.19
C ILE A 585 -8.24 -5.07 54.15
N PRO A 586 -9.24 -4.32 53.65
CA PRO A 586 -10.61 -4.81 53.52
C PRO A 586 -10.70 -6.13 52.74
N GLN A 587 -11.41 -7.11 53.29
CA GLN A 587 -11.49 -8.48 52.73
C GLN A 587 -12.00 -8.52 51.28
N ALA A 588 -12.80 -7.53 50.87
CA ALA A 588 -13.26 -7.36 49.49
C ALA A 588 -12.11 -7.13 48.48
N GLU A 589 -11.04 -6.44 48.89
CA GLU A 589 -9.86 -6.16 48.04
C GLU A 589 -8.81 -7.30 48.08
N TRP A 590 -8.99 -8.34 48.90
CA TRP A 590 -8.04 -9.46 48.99
C TRP A 590 -7.90 -10.22 47.67
N TRP A 591 -6.66 -10.52 47.28
CA TRP A 591 -6.34 -11.36 46.13
C TRP A 591 -6.21 -12.83 46.54
N THR A 592 -7.04 -13.72 45.99
CA THR A 592 -7.09 -15.14 46.35
C THR A 592 -6.57 -16.04 45.22
N MET A 593 -6.23 -17.30 45.53
CA MET A 593 -5.88 -18.29 44.49
C MET A 593 -7.02 -18.52 43.49
N GLU A 594 -8.26 -18.39 43.94
CA GLU A 594 -9.46 -18.47 43.09
C GLU A 594 -9.53 -17.29 42.10
N GLN A 595 -9.30 -16.05 42.57
CA GLN A 595 -9.17 -14.89 41.68
C GLN A 595 -8.00 -15.03 40.71
N GLY A 596 -6.91 -15.71 41.12
CA GLY A 596 -5.82 -16.14 40.24
C GLY A 596 -6.30 -17.01 39.09
N ARG A 597 -7.04 -18.10 39.37
CA ARG A 597 -7.61 -18.98 38.34
C ARG A 597 -8.64 -18.27 37.45
N LEU A 598 -9.52 -17.48 38.05
CA LEU A 598 -10.49 -16.66 37.31
C LEU A 598 -9.82 -15.67 36.36
N LEU A 599 -8.66 -15.12 36.72
CA LEU A 599 -7.87 -14.25 35.85
C LEU A 599 -7.25 -15.03 34.68
N GLU A 600 -6.81 -16.28 34.89
CA GLU A 600 -6.31 -17.15 33.81
C GLU A 600 -7.46 -17.54 32.85
N ASP A 601 -8.62 -17.96 33.36
CA ASP A 601 -9.81 -18.27 32.54
C ASP A 601 -10.37 -17.04 31.81
N ALA A 602 -10.33 -15.86 32.44
CA ALA A 602 -10.72 -14.61 31.80
C ALA A 602 -9.71 -14.20 30.71
N THR A 603 -8.42 -14.41 30.94
CA THR A 603 -7.36 -14.13 29.96
C THR A 603 -7.45 -15.06 28.75
N GLU A 604 -7.68 -16.36 28.95
CA GLU A 604 -7.82 -17.31 27.85
C GLU A 604 -9.14 -17.14 27.08
N ARG A 605 -10.20 -16.60 27.69
CA ARG A 605 -11.39 -16.12 26.97
C ARG A 605 -11.10 -14.84 26.18
N ALA A 606 -10.47 -13.83 26.80
CA ALA A 606 -10.08 -12.59 26.12
C ALA A 606 -9.19 -12.83 24.90
N LYS A 607 -8.32 -13.85 24.92
CA LYS A 607 -7.47 -14.21 23.77
C LYS A 607 -8.21 -14.81 22.57
N ARG A 608 -9.46 -15.26 22.69
CA ARG A 608 -10.20 -15.91 21.58
C ARG A 608 -10.65 -14.89 20.54
N GLY A 609 -10.25 -15.06 19.28
CA GLY A 609 -10.76 -14.26 18.16
C GLY A 609 -11.33 -15.13 17.05
N LEU A 610 -12.07 -14.54 16.13
CA LEU A 610 -12.51 -15.16 14.88
C LEU A 610 -11.80 -14.53 13.68
N ALA A 611 -11.60 -15.33 12.63
CA ALA A 611 -11.13 -14.87 11.33
C ALA A 611 -11.99 -15.45 10.21
N PHE A 612 -12.37 -14.60 9.25
CA PHE A 612 -13.28 -14.89 8.16
C PHE A 612 -12.55 -14.60 6.84
N PHE A 613 -12.64 -15.51 5.88
CA PHE A 613 -11.96 -15.40 4.59
C PHE A 613 -12.94 -15.59 3.44
N CYS A 614 -13.12 -14.55 2.62
CA CYS A 614 -13.94 -14.57 1.41
C CYS A 614 -13.08 -14.14 0.22
N LEU A 615 -13.42 -14.65 -0.96
CA LEU A 615 -12.91 -14.16 -2.23
C LEU A 615 -14.05 -13.41 -2.94
N VAL A 616 -13.85 -12.11 -3.19
CA VAL A 616 -14.74 -11.31 -4.02
C VAL A 616 -14.57 -11.78 -5.47
N THR A 617 -15.55 -12.54 -5.97
CA THR A 617 -15.64 -12.95 -7.38
C THR A 617 -16.14 -11.81 -8.26
N ALA A 618 -16.06 -11.93 -9.58
CA ALA A 618 -16.83 -11.06 -10.46
C ALA A 618 -18.31 -11.44 -10.34
N THR A 619 -19.19 -10.44 -10.32
CA THR A 619 -20.63 -10.63 -10.12
C THR A 619 -21.36 -11.18 -11.35
N GLU A 620 -20.69 -11.19 -12.51
CA GLU A 620 -21.23 -11.50 -13.83
C GLU A 620 -21.08 -13.00 -14.19
N PHE A 621 -21.06 -13.87 -13.17
CA PHE A 621 -20.96 -15.33 -13.30
C PHE A 621 -22.23 -16.04 -12.81
N PRO A 622 -22.59 -17.22 -13.37
CA PRO A 622 -23.81 -17.92 -12.99
C PRO A 622 -23.80 -18.33 -11.52
N GLY A 623 -24.95 -18.18 -10.85
CA GLY A 623 -25.13 -18.56 -9.45
C GLY A 623 -24.70 -17.51 -8.41
N VAL A 624 -24.33 -16.29 -8.82
CA VAL A 624 -24.03 -15.19 -7.88
C VAL A 624 -25.29 -14.52 -7.34
N TYR A 625 -26.35 -14.38 -8.16
CA TYR A 625 -27.61 -13.75 -7.78
C TYR A 625 -28.78 -14.75 -7.79
N PRO A 626 -29.59 -14.84 -6.72
CA PRO A 626 -30.77 -15.70 -6.72
C PRO A 626 -31.80 -15.26 -7.75
N GLY A 627 -32.05 -16.10 -8.76
CA GLY A 627 -33.04 -15.85 -9.81
C GLY A 627 -32.49 -15.27 -11.12
N GLU A 628 -31.19 -14.94 -11.20
CA GLU A 628 -30.55 -14.47 -12.45
C GLU A 628 -29.60 -15.52 -13.03
N ASP A 629 -29.73 -15.80 -14.33
CA ASP A 629 -28.81 -16.66 -15.07
C ASP A 629 -27.79 -15.83 -15.85
N HIS A 630 -26.55 -15.81 -15.34
CA HIS A 630 -25.38 -15.23 -16.00
C HIS A 630 -24.47 -16.31 -16.62
N SER A 631 -25.01 -17.49 -16.96
CA SER A 631 -24.23 -18.50 -17.68
C SER A 631 -23.76 -17.96 -19.04
N TRP A 632 -22.61 -18.46 -19.52
CA TRP A 632 -22.11 -18.04 -20.82
C TRP A 632 -23.04 -18.52 -21.92
N ASP A 633 -23.63 -17.55 -22.61
CA ASP A 633 -24.61 -17.73 -23.66
C ASP A 633 -24.16 -16.93 -24.88
N PHE A 634 -23.87 -17.63 -25.97
CA PHE A 634 -23.30 -17.04 -27.17
C PHE A 634 -24.29 -16.13 -27.90
N ASP A 635 -25.58 -16.46 -27.88
CA ASP A 635 -26.60 -15.67 -28.57
C ASP A 635 -26.96 -14.42 -27.76
N LYS A 636 -27.12 -14.52 -26.43
CA LYS A 636 -27.22 -13.32 -25.55
C LYS A 636 -25.99 -12.40 -25.67
N PHE A 637 -24.78 -12.96 -25.83
CA PHE A 637 -23.57 -12.16 -26.07
C PHE A 637 -23.62 -11.47 -27.44
N LYS A 638 -24.01 -12.19 -28.49
CA LYS A 638 -24.13 -11.70 -29.86
C LYS A 638 -25.22 -10.62 -30.03
N GLU A 639 -26.30 -10.70 -29.26
CA GLU A 639 -27.34 -9.66 -29.20
C GLU A 639 -26.86 -8.38 -28.50
N LYS A 640 -26.03 -8.51 -27.46
CA LYS A 640 -25.47 -7.37 -26.72
C LYS A 640 -24.27 -6.72 -27.39
N LEU A 641 -23.51 -7.47 -28.20
CA LEU A 641 -22.29 -7.00 -28.85
C LEU A 641 -22.60 -5.98 -29.96
N HIS A 642 -22.41 -4.70 -29.67
CA HIS A 642 -22.53 -3.61 -30.64
C HIS A 642 -21.21 -2.87 -30.78
N VAL A 643 -20.77 -2.68 -32.03
CA VAL A 643 -19.66 -1.77 -32.39
C VAL A 643 -20.23 -0.59 -33.17
N GLU A 644 -19.84 0.64 -32.84
CA GLU A 644 -20.25 1.85 -33.55
C GLU A 644 -19.03 2.76 -33.80
N VAL A 645 -18.65 2.97 -35.07
CA VAL A 645 -17.51 3.83 -35.44
C VAL A 645 -17.98 5.29 -35.46
N ARG A 646 -17.30 6.16 -34.70
CA ARG A 646 -17.62 7.59 -34.57
C ARG A 646 -16.82 8.45 -35.56
N GLY A 647 -15.58 8.07 -35.81
CA GLY A 647 -14.67 8.75 -36.73
C GLY A 647 -13.50 7.82 -37.08
N ALA A 648 -13.04 7.89 -38.32
CA ALA A 648 -11.94 7.07 -38.84
C ALA A 648 -11.24 7.79 -39.99
N ASP A 649 -9.93 7.98 -39.85
CA ASP A 649 -9.02 8.45 -40.90
C ASP A 649 -7.74 7.59 -40.90
N ASP A 650 -6.65 8.03 -41.52
CA ASP A 650 -5.40 7.24 -41.57
C ASP A 650 -4.62 7.28 -40.24
N GLU A 651 -4.75 8.38 -39.49
CA GLU A 651 -4.00 8.66 -38.25
C GLU A 651 -4.77 8.15 -37.02
N ALA A 652 -6.10 8.26 -36.99
CA ALA A 652 -6.91 7.89 -35.82
C ALA A 652 -8.22 7.15 -36.15
N VAL A 653 -8.69 6.33 -35.21
CA VAL A 653 -10.06 5.79 -35.19
C VAL A 653 -10.66 5.87 -33.77
N ASP A 654 -11.82 6.51 -33.68
CA ASP A 654 -12.68 6.57 -32.49
C ASP A 654 -13.90 5.66 -32.72
N PHE A 655 -14.13 4.70 -31.82
CA PHE A 655 -15.27 3.79 -31.90
C PHE A 655 -15.77 3.36 -30.52
N ASP A 656 -17.04 2.98 -30.46
CA ASP A 656 -17.65 2.39 -29.27
C ASP A 656 -17.72 0.87 -29.43
N LEU A 657 -17.42 0.15 -28.34
CA LEU A 657 -17.49 -1.29 -28.21
C LEU A 657 -18.33 -1.61 -26.97
N ILE A 658 -19.54 -2.13 -27.20
CA ILE A 658 -20.59 -2.30 -26.20
C ILE A 658 -20.86 -3.80 -26.02
N GLY A 659 -21.19 -4.24 -24.80
CA GLY A 659 -21.58 -5.63 -24.51
C GLY A 659 -20.41 -6.61 -24.31
N VAL A 660 -19.19 -6.10 -24.07
CA VAL A 660 -18.01 -6.92 -23.74
C VAL A 660 -17.55 -6.71 -22.31
N ASP A 661 -16.79 -7.67 -21.76
CA ASP A 661 -16.07 -7.47 -20.50
C ASP A 661 -14.73 -6.72 -20.71
N ALA A 662 -14.29 -6.03 -19.65
CA ALA A 662 -13.02 -5.32 -19.57
C ALA A 662 -11.79 -6.20 -19.83
N SER A 663 -11.82 -7.52 -19.59
CA SER A 663 -10.72 -8.41 -19.95
C SER A 663 -10.51 -8.51 -21.47
N ILE A 664 -11.60 -8.54 -22.25
CA ILE A 664 -11.57 -8.59 -23.72
C ILE A 664 -11.13 -7.24 -24.28
N ALA A 665 -11.72 -6.13 -23.80
CA ALA A 665 -11.31 -4.78 -24.19
C ALA A 665 -9.82 -4.51 -23.90
N ASN A 666 -9.34 -4.87 -22.70
CA ASN A 666 -7.93 -4.72 -22.33
C ASN A 666 -7.01 -5.72 -23.06
N ALA A 667 -7.50 -6.90 -23.47
CA ALA A 667 -6.75 -7.80 -24.33
C ALA A 667 -6.47 -7.15 -25.68
N PHE A 668 -7.49 -6.65 -26.39
CA PHE A 668 -7.31 -5.94 -27.66
C PHE A 668 -6.37 -4.73 -27.52
N ARG A 669 -6.58 -3.88 -26.49
CA ARG A 669 -5.70 -2.74 -26.19
C ARG A 669 -4.22 -3.14 -25.99
N ARG A 670 -3.95 -4.28 -25.36
CA ARG A 670 -2.59 -4.80 -25.17
C ARG A 670 -1.99 -5.38 -26.45
N ILE A 671 -2.79 -6.09 -27.25
CA ILE A 671 -2.36 -6.66 -28.53
C ILE A 671 -1.99 -5.53 -29.51
N LEU A 672 -2.80 -4.47 -29.60
CA LEU A 672 -2.54 -3.27 -30.40
C LEU A 672 -1.17 -2.63 -30.11
N ILE A 673 -0.80 -2.50 -28.83
CA ILE A 673 0.44 -1.83 -28.41
C ILE A 673 1.67 -2.72 -28.64
N ALA A 674 1.56 -4.03 -28.36
CA ALA A 674 2.74 -4.89 -28.15
C ALA A 674 2.86 -6.07 -29.11
N GLU A 675 1.81 -6.47 -29.84
CA GLU A 675 1.78 -7.76 -30.53
C GLU A 675 1.31 -7.70 -31.99
N VAL A 676 0.64 -6.62 -32.42
CA VAL A 676 0.44 -6.34 -33.85
C VAL A 676 1.81 -5.99 -34.46
N PRO A 677 2.27 -6.72 -35.50
CA PRO A 677 3.60 -6.52 -36.05
C PRO A 677 3.68 -5.31 -36.99
N THR A 678 4.86 -4.73 -37.09
CA THR A 678 5.22 -3.64 -38.02
C THR A 678 6.59 -3.89 -38.64
N ILE A 679 6.98 -3.03 -39.57
CA ILE A 679 8.33 -2.99 -40.14
C ILE A 679 9.03 -1.71 -39.63
N ALA A 680 10.25 -1.84 -39.11
CA ALA A 680 11.08 -0.73 -38.64
C ALA A 680 12.57 -1.04 -38.82
N ILE A 681 13.42 0.00 -38.79
CA ILE A 681 14.88 -0.13 -38.98
C ILE A 681 15.52 -0.83 -37.78
N GLU A 682 16.32 -1.86 -38.06
CA GLU A 682 17.07 -2.63 -37.06
C GLU A 682 18.57 -2.44 -37.22
N ASN A 683 19.12 -2.76 -38.39
CA ASN A 683 20.55 -2.62 -38.66
C ASN A 683 20.81 -1.36 -39.49
N VAL A 684 21.87 -0.63 -39.15
CA VAL A 684 22.30 0.61 -39.81
C VAL A 684 23.78 0.47 -40.15
N TYR A 685 24.10 0.35 -41.43
CA TYR A 685 25.46 0.18 -41.94
C TYR A 685 25.97 1.54 -42.44
N ILE A 686 26.87 2.15 -41.66
CA ILE A 686 27.40 3.49 -41.94
C ILE A 686 28.70 3.35 -42.72
N TRP A 687 28.74 3.93 -43.91
CA TRP A 687 29.93 3.97 -44.78
C TRP A 687 30.73 5.26 -44.53
N ASN A 688 30.03 6.39 -44.32
CA ASN A 688 30.62 7.63 -43.85
C ASN A 688 29.62 8.44 -43.00
N ASN A 689 30.09 9.01 -41.89
CA ASN A 689 29.38 10.02 -41.11
C ASN A 689 30.40 11.09 -40.70
N THR A 690 30.31 12.27 -41.31
CA THR A 690 31.11 13.46 -40.93
C THR A 690 30.23 14.53 -40.28
N SER A 691 29.02 14.17 -39.85
CA SER A 691 28.10 15.07 -39.14
C SER A 691 28.53 15.32 -37.69
N VAL A 692 27.74 16.13 -36.97
CA VAL A 692 27.96 16.40 -35.53
C VAL A 692 27.23 15.36 -34.64
N ILE A 693 26.41 14.48 -35.22
CA ILE A 693 25.64 13.46 -34.48
C ILE A 693 26.40 12.13 -34.52
N GLN A 694 26.60 11.54 -33.34
CA GLN A 694 27.26 10.26 -33.15
C GLN A 694 26.47 9.11 -33.81
N ASP A 695 27.18 8.09 -34.29
CA ASP A 695 26.62 6.98 -35.06
C ASP A 695 25.50 6.24 -34.31
N GLU A 696 25.68 5.95 -33.02
CA GLU A 696 24.69 5.25 -32.20
C GLU A 696 23.43 6.08 -31.94
N VAL A 697 23.59 7.41 -31.80
CA VAL A 697 22.47 8.35 -31.64
C VAL A 697 21.71 8.50 -32.97
N LEU A 698 22.43 8.54 -34.09
CA LEU A 698 21.86 8.65 -35.43
C LEU A 698 21.09 7.37 -35.81
N ALA A 699 21.68 6.20 -35.59
CA ALA A 699 21.03 4.90 -35.78
C ALA A 699 19.78 4.73 -34.89
N HIS A 700 19.85 5.14 -33.62
CA HIS A 700 18.68 5.12 -32.73
C HIS A 700 17.55 6.06 -33.21
N ARG A 701 17.88 7.25 -33.73
CA ARG A 701 16.88 8.16 -34.33
C ARG A 701 16.23 7.57 -35.58
N LEU A 702 17.02 6.93 -36.44
CA LEU A 702 16.54 6.25 -37.65
C LEU A 702 15.65 5.04 -37.30
N GLY A 703 16.04 4.27 -36.30
CA GLY A 703 15.24 3.16 -35.73
C GLY A 703 13.83 3.56 -35.27
N LEU A 704 13.59 4.84 -34.99
CA LEU A 704 12.29 5.38 -34.56
C LEU A 704 11.49 6.06 -35.70
N VAL A 705 11.97 6.04 -36.94
CA VAL A 705 11.22 6.56 -38.10
C VAL A 705 10.16 5.53 -38.52
N PRO A 706 8.85 5.85 -38.49
CA PRO A 706 7.80 4.91 -38.88
C PRO A 706 7.85 4.61 -40.38
N ILE A 707 8.06 3.34 -40.75
CA ILE A 707 8.09 2.89 -42.15
C ILE A 707 6.71 2.36 -42.53
N ARG A 708 6.12 2.96 -43.57
CA ARG A 708 4.84 2.55 -44.14
C ARG A 708 5.08 1.49 -45.22
N ALA A 709 4.97 0.24 -44.80
CA ALA A 709 5.03 -0.97 -45.63
C ALA A 709 4.11 -2.03 -45.00
N ASP A 710 3.45 -2.87 -45.81
CA ASP A 710 2.54 -3.89 -45.27
C ASP A 710 3.34 -5.02 -44.58
N PRO A 711 3.20 -5.23 -43.25
CA PRO A 711 3.88 -6.31 -42.56
C PRO A 711 3.34 -7.70 -42.95
N ALA A 712 2.23 -7.83 -43.68
CA ALA A 712 1.76 -9.12 -44.19
C ALA A 712 2.64 -9.68 -45.32
N LEU A 713 3.31 -8.81 -46.10
CA LEU A 713 4.13 -9.20 -47.25
C LEU A 713 5.55 -9.65 -46.86
N LEU A 714 6.03 -9.28 -45.66
CA LEU A 714 7.36 -9.62 -45.17
C LEU A 714 7.29 -10.79 -44.18
N ASP A 715 8.23 -11.73 -44.27
CA ASP A 715 8.43 -12.79 -43.28
C ASP A 715 9.16 -12.25 -42.02
N PHE A 716 9.06 -12.95 -40.89
CA PHE A 716 9.85 -12.57 -39.70
C PHE A 716 11.33 -12.94 -39.91
N PRO A 717 12.29 -12.17 -39.38
CA PRO A 717 13.71 -12.46 -39.52
C PRO A 717 14.08 -13.77 -38.81
N ASP A 718 14.65 -14.71 -39.58
CA ASP A 718 15.18 -15.97 -39.08
C ASP A 718 16.72 -15.87 -38.97
N LYS A 719 17.26 -16.37 -37.85
CA LYS A 719 18.69 -16.32 -37.56
C LYS A 719 19.51 -17.31 -38.38
N ASP A 720 18.88 -18.40 -38.82
CA ASP A 720 19.55 -19.46 -39.56
C ASP A 720 19.49 -19.22 -41.09
N ALA A 721 18.57 -18.38 -41.57
CA ALA A 721 18.37 -18.07 -43.00
C ALA A 721 19.16 -16.83 -43.50
N GLY A 722 19.56 -15.93 -42.60
CA GLY A 722 20.24 -14.69 -42.97
C GLY A 722 19.32 -13.63 -43.59
N ILE A 723 19.89 -12.68 -44.33
CA ILE A 723 19.17 -11.55 -44.94
C ILE A 723 18.64 -11.97 -46.31
N THR A 724 17.33 -11.82 -46.54
CA THR A 724 16.66 -12.17 -47.80
C THR A 724 15.66 -11.11 -48.23
N ASP A 725 15.31 -11.10 -49.52
CA ASP A 725 14.26 -10.26 -50.09
C ASP A 725 12.88 -10.52 -49.45
N ARG A 726 12.66 -11.71 -48.88
CA ARG A 726 11.45 -12.04 -48.13
C ARG A 726 11.41 -11.52 -46.69
N ASN A 727 12.54 -11.17 -46.05
CA ASN A 727 12.58 -10.83 -44.62
C ASN A 727 13.12 -9.43 -44.27
N THR A 728 13.75 -8.74 -45.22
CA THR A 728 14.40 -7.43 -44.98
C THR A 728 14.14 -6.45 -46.14
N LEU A 729 13.68 -5.24 -45.83
CA LEU A 729 13.62 -4.12 -46.79
C LEU A 729 14.85 -3.22 -46.61
N VAL A 730 15.47 -2.78 -47.72
CA VAL A 730 16.70 -1.96 -47.68
C VAL A 730 16.43 -0.53 -48.17
N PHE A 731 16.76 0.44 -47.33
CA PHE A 731 16.78 1.88 -47.68
C PHE A 731 18.22 2.40 -47.69
N HIS A 732 18.48 3.39 -48.53
CA HIS A 732 19.75 4.11 -48.59
C HIS A 732 19.54 5.57 -48.18
N LEU A 733 20.52 6.14 -47.48
CA LEU A 733 20.54 7.56 -47.12
C LEU A 733 21.92 8.12 -47.44
N SER A 734 22.00 8.89 -48.53
CA SER A 734 23.24 9.52 -49.03
C SER A 734 23.02 11.02 -49.21
N VAL A 735 23.63 11.84 -48.35
CA VAL A 735 23.40 13.29 -48.31
C VAL A 735 24.68 14.04 -47.95
N THR A 736 25.28 14.71 -48.94
CA THR A 736 26.35 15.72 -48.74
C THR A 736 25.75 17.13 -48.66
N CYS A 737 26.22 17.93 -47.70
CA CYS A 737 25.85 19.34 -47.53
C CYS A 737 26.85 20.27 -48.22
N SER A 738 26.34 21.32 -48.88
CA SER A 738 27.15 22.28 -49.65
C SER A 738 26.62 23.71 -49.50
N ARG A 739 27.46 24.71 -49.75
CA ARG A 739 27.02 26.13 -49.71
C ARG A 739 26.27 26.47 -50.98
N ASN A 740 25.12 27.14 -50.82
CA ASN A 740 24.24 27.51 -51.92
C ASN A 740 24.83 28.73 -52.68
N PRO A 741 25.14 28.62 -53.99
CA PRO A 741 25.71 29.73 -54.76
C PRO A 741 24.67 30.83 -55.02
N GLY A 742 25.08 32.09 -54.96
CA GLY A 742 24.23 33.26 -55.26
C GLY A 742 23.41 33.82 -54.08
N VAL A 743 23.52 33.24 -52.89
CA VAL A 743 22.88 33.78 -51.66
C VAL A 743 23.57 35.07 -51.19
N SER A 744 22.81 36.00 -50.62
CA SER A 744 23.34 37.27 -50.07
C SER A 744 24.37 37.02 -48.95
N LYS A 745 25.26 38.00 -48.74
CA LYS A 745 26.21 38.00 -47.61
C LYS A 745 25.53 38.23 -46.27
N ASP A 746 24.38 38.90 -46.29
CA ASP A 746 23.62 39.30 -45.09
C ASP A 746 22.55 38.25 -44.70
N GLU A 747 22.41 37.17 -45.49
CA GLU A 747 21.52 36.06 -45.16
C GLU A 747 22.06 35.26 -43.96
N THR A 748 21.16 34.87 -43.06
CA THR A 748 21.50 34.17 -41.82
C THR A 748 20.78 32.82 -41.66
N ASP A 749 19.70 32.54 -42.42
CA ASP A 749 19.02 31.25 -42.35
C ASP A 749 19.88 30.12 -42.94
N PRO A 750 20.26 29.09 -42.15
CA PRO A 750 20.97 27.92 -42.65
C PRO A 750 20.22 27.14 -43.74
N ALA A 751 18.89 27.27 -43.85
CA ALA A 751 18.11 26.63 -44.91
C ALA A 751 18.24 27.33 -46.27
N VAL A 752 18.56 28.64 -46.29
CA VAL A 752 18.82 29.41 -47.51
C VAL A 752 20.30 29.34 -47.88
N LEU A 753 21.20 29.51 -46.89
CA LEU A 753 22.66 29.51 -47.05
C LEU A 753 23.25 28.20 -47.59
N TYR A 754 22.61 27.06 -47.29
CA TYR A 754 23.20 25.73 -47.47
C TYR A 754 22.22 24.74 -48.10
N LYS A 755 22.64 24.11 -49.20
CA LYS A 755 21.91 22.99 -49.79
C LYS A 755 22.10 21.76 -48.91
N ASN A 756 21.00 21.07 -48.62
CA ASN A 756 20.92 19.84 -47.81
C ASN A 756 21.36 19.97 -46.32
N ALA A 757 21.31 21.16 -45.72
CA ALA A 757 21.70 21.34 -44.31
C ALA A 757 20.73 20.74 -43.27
N ASN A 758 19.50 20.40 -43.66
CA ASN A 758 18.59 19.57 -42.87
C ASN A 758 18.42 18.22 -43.59
N VAL A 759 18.77 17.13 -42.91
CA VAL A 759 18.56 15.77 -43.41
C VAL A 759 17.20 15.29 -42.91
N LEU A 760 16.29 15.03 -43.83
CA LEU A 760 14.92 14.59 -43.52
C LEU A 760 14.76 13.09 -43.82
N SER A 761 13.79 12.45 -43.18
CA SER A 761 13.39 11.07 -43.49
C SER A 761 13.04 10.88 -44.96
N GLY A 762 12.47 11.90 -45.64
CA GLY A 762 12.20 11.88 -47.07
C GLY A 762 13.43 11.82 -47.99
N HIS A 763 14.65 11.83 -47.45
CA HIS A 763 15.89 11.55 -48.20
C HIS A 763 16.29 10.05 -48.15
N MET A 764 15.46 9.19 -47.54
CA MET A 764 15.66 7.74 -47.51
C MET A 764 15.04 7.09 -48.75
N GLU A 765 15.88 6.54 -49.62
CA GLU A 765 15.48 5.92 -50.89
C GLU A 765 15.37 4.39 -50.72
N TRP A 766 14.20 3.81 -51.00
CA TRP A 766 14.00 2.36 -50.98
C TRP A 766 14.50 1.72 -52.28
N ASN A 767 15.37 0.72 -52.16
CA ASN A 767 15.84 -0.08 -53.28
C ASN A 767 15.18 -1.46 -53.20
N GLY A 768 14.12 -1.67 -54.00
CA GLY A 768 13.45 -2.97 -54.10
C GLY A 768 14.32 -4.02 -54.78
N VAL A 769 14.38 -5.22 -54.20
CA VAL A 769 15.19 -6.35 -54.67
C VAL A 769 14.33 -7.60 -54.80
N GLY A 770 14.58 -8.43 -55.82
CA GLY A 770 13.89 -9.71 -56.01
C GLY A 770 12.38 -9.53 -56.17
N GLU A 771 11.60 -10.37 -55.50
CA GLU A 771 10.13 -10.32 -55.59
C GLU A 771 9.51 -9.07 -54.95
N GLN A 772 10.26 -8.32 -54.13
CA GLN A 772 9.74 -7.08 -53.51
C GLN A 772 9.26 -6.03 -54.53
N VAL A 773 9.85 -6.03 -55.72
CA VAL A 773 9.46 -5.12 -56.82
C VAL A 773 8.04 -5.43 -57.30
N ASN A 774 7.64 -6.71 -57.27
CA ASN A 774 6.29 -7.17 -57.58
C ASN A 774 5.35 -6.93 -56.40
N ASP A 775 5.72 -7.46 -55.22
CA ASP A 775 4.87 -7.45 -54.01
C ASP A 775 4.52 -6.02 -53.55
N PHE A 776 5.47 -5.09 -53.61
CA PHE A 776 5.28 -3.70 -53.17
C PHE A 776 5.11 -2.69 -54.30
N GLY A 777 5.17 -3.08 -55.58
CA GLY A 777 5.21 -2.15 -56.72
C GLY A 777 4.04 -1.16 -56.78
N ASN A 778 2.86 -1.54 -56.26
CA ASN A 778 1.67 -0.68 -56.20
C ASN A 778 1.67 0.32 -55.01
N ASN A 779 2.51 0.13 -53.99
CA ASN A 779 2.57 0.97 -52.79
C ASN A 779 3.98 0.86 -52.14
N PRO A 780 5.01 1.50 -52.71
CA PRO A 780 6.40 1.26 -52.32
C PRO A 780 6.70 1.69 -50.86
N PRO A 781 7.53 0.92 -50.12
CA PRO A 781 8.00 1.25 -48.78
C PRO A 781 8.57 2.65 -48.69
N ARG A 782 8.13 3.41 -47.70
CA ARG A 782 8.57 4.78 -47.45
C ARG A 782 8.40 5.17 -45.99
N PRO A 783 9.19 6.12 -45.45
CA PRO A 783 8.85 6.79 -44.21
C PRO A 783 7.46 7.41 -44.29
N HIS A 784 6.61 7.17 -43.29
CA HIS A 784 5.22 7.66 -43.28
C HIS A 784 5.18 9.20 -43.37
N ASN A 785 5.97 9.87 -42.53
CA ASN A 785 6.16 11.31 -42.59
C ASN A 785 7.55 11.62 -43.17
N PRO A 786 7.66 12.21 -44.38
CA PRO A 786 8.95 12.51 -45.03
C PRO A 786 9.64 13.77 -44.48
N LYS A 787 9.05 14.47 -43.51
CA LYS A 787 9.57 15.72 -42.92
C LYS A 787 10.21 15.53 -41.54
N ILE A 788 10.39 14.30 -41.08
CA ILE A 788 11.05 14.03 -39.78
C ILE A 788 12.53 14.41 -39.90
N LEU A 789 12.99 15.34 -39.07
CA LEU A 789 14.39 15.75 -39.05
C LEU A 789 15.28 14.65 -38.45
N VAL A 790 16.08 14.01 -39.30
CA VAL A 790 17.06 12.99 -38.89
C VAL A 790 18.29 13.68 -38.29
N ALA A 791 18.94 14.55 -39.06
CA ALA A 791 20.19 15.23 -38.70
C ALA A 791 20.28 16.67 -39.27
N LYS A 792 21.26 17.45 -38.81
CA LYS A 792 21.63 18.75 -39.39
C LYS A 792 23.11 18.75 -39.76
N LEU A 793 23.42 19.33 -40.93
CA LEU A 793 24.76 19.34 -41.53
C LEU A 793 25.25 20.78 -41.80
N ARG A 794 26.54 20.92 -42.09
CA ARG A 794 27.20 22.13 -42.62
C ARG A 794 28.03 21.78 -43.86
N PRO A 795 28.38 22.76 -44.71
CA PRO A 795 29.11 22.48 -45.95
C PRO A 795 30.39 21.68 -45.72
N GLY A 796 30.58 20.61 -46.50
CA GLY A 796 31.70 19.67 -46.34
C GLY A 796 31.43 18.51 -45.36
N GLN A 797 30.26 18.48 -44.70
CA GLN A 797 29.77 17.30 -43.99
C GLN A 797 28.83 16.47 -44.87
N GLU A 798 28.88 15.16 -44.69
CA GLU A 798 28.05 14.19 -45.40
C GLU A 798 27.68 12.98 -44.54
N LEU A 799 26.63 12.29 -44.98
CA LEU A 799 26.14 11.01 -44.47
C LEU A 799 26.03 10.03 -45.64
N GLY A 800 26.52 8.81 -45.48
CA GLY A 800 26.32 7.69 -46.39
C GLY A 800 26.07 6.41 -45.60
N MET A 801 24.84 5.88 -45.65
CA MET A 801 24.43 4.70 -44.89
C MET A 801 23.35 3.87 -45.59
N GLU A 802 23.32 2.59 -45.26
CA GLU A 802 22.35 1.59 -45.67
C GLU A 802 21.55 1.12 -44.45
N LEU A 803 20.22 1.00 -44.59
CA LEU A 803 19.27 0.88 -43.50
C LEU A 803 18.37 -0.34 -43.72
N HIS A 804 18.50 -1.35 -42.86
CA HIS A 804 17.76 -2.62 -42.98
C HIS A 804 16.54 -2.60 -42.07
N CYS A 805 15.36 -2.63 -42.69
CA CYS A 805 14.09 -2.71 -41.99
C CYS A 805 13.61 -4.16 -41.93
N VAL A 806 13.27 -4.63 -40.73
CA VAL A 806 12.77 -5.99 -40.49
C VAL A 806 11.39 -5.95 -39.86
N LYS A 807 10.68 -7.08 -39.92
CA LYS A 807 9.39 -7.26 -39.26
C LYS A 807 9.56 -7.61 -37.77
N GLY A 808 8.96 -6.82 -36.89
CA GLY A 808 9.05 -6.96 -35.43
C GLY A 808 7.72 -6.68 -34.73
N VAL A 809 7.72 -6.72 -33.39
CA VAL A 809 6.54 -6.49 -32.53
C VAL A 809 6.88 -5.58 -31.35
N GLY A 810 5.94 -4.73 -30.94
CA GLY A 810 6.14 -3.72 -29.88
C GLY A 810 6.54 -4.29 -28.50
N GLN A 811 6.33 -5.59 -28.26
CA GLN A 811 6.79 -6.30 -27.06
C GLN A 811 8.32 -6.41 -26.97
N ASP A 812 9.01 -6.45 -28.11
CA ASP A 812 10.47 -6.59 -28.19
C ASP A 812 11.17 -5.23 -28.13
N HIS A 813 10.73 -4.28 -28.98
CA HIS A 813 11.14 -2.89 -28.91
C HIS A 813 10.00 -1.93 -29.29
N ALA A 814 9.89 -0.81 -28.58
CA ALA A 814 8.79 0.15 -28.75
C ALA A 814 8.68 0.74 -30.18
N LYS A 815 9.78 0.77 -30.93
CA LYS A 815 9.81 1.19 -32.35
C LYS A 815 8.87 0.37 -33.25
N PHE A 816 8.58 -0.86 -32.86
CA PHE A 816 7.68 -1.75 -33.60
C PHE A 816 6.20 -1.59 -33.20
N SER A 817 5.85 -0.62 -32.35
CA SER A 817 4.45 -0.36 -32.00
C SER A 817 3.73 0.35 -33.17
N PRO A 818 2.61 -0.19 -33.69
CA PRO A 818 1.84 0.44 -34.75
C PRO A 818 0.98 1.61 -34.27
N VAL A 819 1.01 1.93 -32.97
CA VAL A 819 0.19 2.96 -32.35
C VAL A 819 1.06 4.01 -31.66
N ALA A 820 0.71 5.28 -31.85
CA ALA A 820 1.14 6.35 -30.95
C ALA A 820 0.48 6.17 -29.57
N THR A 821 -0.82 5.82 -29.56
CA THR A 821 -1.50 5.29 -28.37
C THR A 821 -2.71 4.43 -28.74
N ALA A 822 -3.01 3.44 -27.90
CA ALA A 822 -4.27 2.71 -27.93
C ALA A 822 -4.90 2.72 -26.54
N SER A 823 -6.06 3.35 -26.42
CA SER A 823 -6.73 3.57 -25.15
C SER A 823 -8.25 3.37 -25.27
N TYR A 824 -8.90 3.27 -24.12
CA TYR A 824 -10.35 3.37 -24.02
C TYR A 824 -10.73 4.13 -22.74
N ARG A 825 -11.90 4.75 -22.74
CA ARG A 825 -12.60 5.17 -21.52
C ARG A 825 -13.98 4.49 -21.46
N LEU A 826 -14.45 4.18 -20.27
CA LEU A 826 -15.84 3.76 -20.08
C LEU A 826 -16.76 4.97 -20.26
N MET A 827 -17.96 4.75 -20.79
CA MET A 827 -18.97 5.82 -20.90
C MET A 827 -19.29 6.40 -19.51
N PRO A 828 -19.10 7.72 -19.28
CA PRO A 828 -19.51 8.38 -18.05
C PRO A 828 -21.02 8.27 -17.83
N HIS A 829 -21.47 8.25 -16.58
CA HIS A 829 -22.89 8.15 -16.27
C HIS A 829 -23.19 8.85 -14.94
N VAL A 830 -24.05 9.87 -14.97
CA VAL A 830 -24.42 10.66 -13.78
C VAL A 830 -25.82 10.28 -13.34
N ILE A 831 -25.94 9.67 -12.17
CA ILE A 831 -27.23 9.31 -11.58
C ILE A 831 -27.70 10.50 -10.73
N PHE A 832 -28.82 11.10 -11.11
CA PHE A 832 -29.50 12.09 -10.28
C PHE A 832 -30.25 11.39 -9.14
N ARG A 833 -29.84 11.65 -7.90
CA ARG A 833 -30.50 11.17 -6.67
C ARG A 833 -31.54 12.17 -6.16
N LYS A 834 -31.38 13.45 -6.48
CA LYS A 834 -32.31 14.56 -6.21
C LYS A 834 -32.32 15.52 -7.41
N PRO A 835 -33.43 16.26 -7.67
CA PRO A 835 -33.41 17.35 -8.65
C PRO A 835 -32.47 18.48 -8.19
N ILE A 836 -31.73 19.08 -9.12
CA ILE A 836 -30.87 20.23 -8.86
C ILE A 836 -31.75 21.48 -8.65
N PRO A 837 -31.59 22.25 -7.57
CA PRO A 837 -32.38 23.47 -7.35
C PRO A 837 -32.19 24.50 -8.47
N PRO A 838 -33.26 25.21 -8.93
CA PRO A 838 -33.18 26.17 -10.05
C PRO A 838 -32.11 27.26 -9.91
N HIS A 839 -31.83 27.70 -8.69
CA HIS A 839 -30.81 28.71 -8.38
C HIS A 839 -29.37 28.17 -8.38
N LEU A 840 -29.18 26.84 -8.48
CA LEU A 840 -27.88 26.19 -8.58
C LEU A 840 -27.61 25.58 -9.97
N CYS A 841 -28.58 25.56 -10.88
CA CYS A 841 -28.43 24.92 -12.20
C CYS A 841 -27.24 25.45 -12.99
N ASP A 842 -27.04 26.78 -13.05
CA ASP A 842 -25.92 27.39 -13.78
C ASP A 842 -24.57 26.98 -13.16
N LYS A 843 -24.51 26.93 -11.82
CA LYS A 843 -23.32 26.50 -11.08
C LYS A 843 -23.04 25.01 -11.29
N PHE A 844 -24.07 24.16 -11.25
CA PHE A 844 -23.94 22.73 -11.51
C PHE A 844 -23.37 22.47 -12.90
N VAL A 845 -23.89 23.14 -13.93
CA VAL A 845 -23.37 23.03 -15.30
C VAL A 845 -21.90 23.49 -15.38
N SER A 846 -21.52 24.54 -14.65
CA SER A 846 -20.12 25.02 -14.61
C SER A 846 -19.11 24.03 -13.99
N CYS A 847 -19.57 23.02 -13.24
CA CYS A 847 -18.71 21.96 -12.68
C CYS A 847 -18.31 20.88 -13.71
N PHE A 848 -18.85 20.93 -14.94
CA PHE A 848 -18.59 19.93 -16.00
C PHE A 848 -18.07 20.58 -17.29
N PRO A 849 -17.40 19.82 -18.17
CA PRO A 849 -16.98 20.31 -19.48
C PRO A 849 -18.16 20.89 -20.31
N PRO A 850 -17.94 21.97 -21.09
CA PRO A 850 -18.99 22.59 -21.89
C PRO A 850 -19.72 21.61 -22.81
N GLY A 851 -21.06 21.59 -22.71
CA GLY A 851 -21.91 20.72 -23.52
C GLY A 851 -22.12 19.30 -22.98
N VAL A 852 -21.62 18.96 -21.79
CA VAL A 852 -22.07 17.74 -21.06
C VAL A 852 -23.50 17.92 -20.57
N PHE A 853 -23.75 19.06 -19.93
CA PHE A 853 -25.07 19.51 -19.47
C PHE A 853 -25.40 20.89 -20.07
N ALA A 854 -26.68 21.25 -20.01
CA ALA A 854 -27.15 22.62 -20.21
C ALA A 854 -28.23 22.96 -19.18
N VAL A 855 -28.53 24.25 -19.04
CA VAL A 855 -29.71 24.74 -18.33
C VAL A 855 -30.80 25.00 -19.37
N GLU A 856 -31.99 24.48 -19.13
CA GLU A 856 -33.20 24.78 -19.90
C GLU A 856 -34.32 25.20 -18.93
N GLU A 857 -35.39 25.80 -19.46
CA GLU A 857 -36.58 26.12 -18.66
C GLU A 857 -37.61 24.99 -18.80
N ASP A 858 -38.28 24.64 -17.70
CA ASP A 858 -39.39 23.69 -17.71
C ASP A 858 -40.68 24.35 -18.23
N ALA A 859 -41.76 23.57 -18.34
CA ALA A 859 -43.08 24.06 -18.78
C ALA A 859 -43.74 25.07 -17.81
N LYS A 860 -43.05 25.49 -16.74
CA LYS A 860 -43.47 26.50 -15.75
C LYS A 860 -42.46 27.65 -15.63
N GLY A 861 -41.44 27.72 -16.50
CA GLY A 861 -40.40 28.75 -16.49
C GLY A 861 -39.34 28.56 -15.39
N GLN A 862 -39.19 27.36 -14.83
CA GLN A 862 -38.15 27.06 -13.84
C GLN A 862 -36.90 26.48 -14.51
N LYS A 863 -35.72 26.98 -14.13
CA LYS A 863 -34.44 26.40 -14.57
C LYS A 863 -34.32 24.95 -14.12
N GLN A 864 -34.00 24.07 -15.07
CA GLN A 864 -33.68 22.66 -14.87
C GLN A 864 -32.37 22.31 -15.58
N VAL A 865 -31.64 21.31 -15.06
CA VAL A 865 -30.44 20.78 -15.71
C VAL A 865 -30.83 19.64 -16.64
N VAL A 866 -30.41 19.72 -17.91
CA VAL A 866 -30.59 18.64 -18.90
C VAL A 866 -29.25 18.06 -19.32
N VAL A 867 -29.20 16.74 -19.51
CA VAL A 867 -28.06 16.07 -20.18
C VAL A 867 -28.06 16.47 -21.64
N LYS A 868 -26.89 16.85 -22.17
CA LYS A 868 -26.70 17.12 -23.61
C LYS A 868 -25.81 16.07 -24.26
N ASP A 869 -24.59 15.90 -23.78
CA ASP A 869 -23.67 14.90 -24.31
C ASP A 869 -22.71 14.39 -23.23
N MET A 870 -23.12 13.31 -22.57
CA MET A 870 -22.34 12.66 -21.51
C MET A 870 -20.98 12.14 -22.00
N ARG A 871 -20.80 11.93 -23.32
CA ARG A 871 -19.53 11.52 -23.93
C ARG A 871 -18.42 12.55 -23.68
N LYS A 872 -18.77 13.83 -23.53
CA LYS A 872 -17.83 14.94 -23.31
C LYS A 872 -17.30 15.04 -21.88
N ASP A 873 -17.88 14.32 -20.92
CA ASP A 873 -17.37 14.39 -19.54
C ASP A 873 -15.98 13.73 -19.44
N THR A 874 -15.05 14.47 -18.85
CA THR A 874 -13.70 13.98 -18.51
C THR A 874 -13.69 13.28 -17.15
N VAL A 875 -14.82 13.25 -16.44
CA VAL A 875 -15.00 12.78 -15.07
C VAL A 875 -14.07 13.55 -14.11
N SER A 876 -14.10 14.88 -14.21
CA SER A 876 -13.28 15.82 -13.42
C SER A 876 -13.50 15.69 -11.91
N ARG A 877 -14.71 15.28 -11.51
CA ARG A 877 -15.22 15.25 -10.12
C ARG A 877 -15.31 16.63 -9.44
N GLU A 878 -15.18 17.74 -10.18
CA GLU A 878 -15.22 19.10 -9.60
C GLU A 878 -16.52 19.35 -8.81
N VAL A 879 -17.64 18.84 -9.32
CA VAL A 879 -18.96 18.84 -8.67
C VAL A 879 -18.96 18.25 -7.24
N LEU A 880 -18.04 17.32 -6.91
CA LEU A 880 -17.94 16.72 -5.58
C LEU A 880 -17.21 17.61 -4.55
N ARG A 881 -16.61 18.72 -4.99
CA ARG A 881 -15.98 19.73 -4.09
C ARG A 881 -17.02 20.72 -3.54
N HIS A 882 -18.22 20.71 -4.10
CA HIS A 882 -19.32 21.61 -3.78
C HIS A 882 -20.32 20.93 -2.84
N LYS A 883 -20.31 21.33 -1.56
CA LYS A 883 -21.20 20.77 -0.51
C LYS A 883 -22.68 20.92 -0.87
N GLU A 884 -23.03 21.95 -1.64
CA GLU A 884 -24.39 22.18 -2.14
C GLU A 884 -24.90 21.10 -3.11
N PHE A 885 -24.04 20.22 -3.63
CA PHE A 885 -24.42 19.07 -4.47
C PHE A 885 -24.25 17.71 -3.77
N GLU A 886 -23.87 17.70 -2.49
CA GLU A 886 -23.62 16.48 -1.72
C GLU A 886 -24.92 15.64 -1.59
N GLY A 887 -24.85 14.39 -2.03
CA GLY A 887 -26.00 13.48 -2.08
C GLY A 887 -27.13 13.92 -3.06
N MET A 888 -26.89 14.86 -3.98
CA MET A 888 -27.80 15.17 -5.08
C MET A 888 -27.53 14.31 -6.32
N ILE A 889 -26.27 13.96 -6.58
CA ILE A 889 -25.85 13.13 -7.71
C ILE A 889 -24.85 12.06 -7.29
N GLU A 890 -24.66 11.07 -8.17
CA GLU A 890 -23.66 10.02 -8.05
C GLU A 890 -22.94 9.84 -9.40
N LEU A 891 -21.61 9.93 -9.40
CA LEU A 891 -20.78 9.79 -10.60
C LEU A 891 -20.40 8.31 -10.81
N THR A 892 -21.01 7.66 -11.79
CA THR A 892 -20.76 6.26 -12.16
C THR A 892 -20.27 6.15 -13.61
N ARG A 893 -20.12 4.91 -14.11
CA ARG A 893 -19.74 4.60 -15.49
C ARG A 893 -20.44 3.32 -15.93
N ILE A 894 -20.84 3.25 -17.20
CA ILE A 894 -21.40 2.02 -17.78
C ILE A 894 -20.25 1.03 -17.98
N ARG A 895 -20.35 -0.18 -17.42
CA ARG A 895 -19.21 -1.14 -17.31
C ARG A 895 -18.84 -1.80 -18.63
N ASP A 896 -19.84 -2.09 -19.44
CA ASP A 896 -19.76 -2.84 -20.70
C ASP A 896 -19.68 -1.93 -21.93
N PHE A 897 -19.66 -0.60 -21.76
CA PHE A 897 -19.56 0.40 -22.82
C PHE A 897 -18.15 1.00 -22.86
N PHE A 898 -17.33 0.55 -23.80
CA PHE A 898 -15.95 1.00 -24.00
C PHE A 898 -15.84 1.95 -25.19
N MET A 899 -15.54 3.22 -24.92
CA MET A 899 -15.21 4.22 -25.94
C MET A 899 -13.72 4.12 -26.24
N PHE A 900 -13.37 3.45 -27.34
CA PHE A 900 -11.99 3.29 -27.81
C PHE A 900 -11.51 4.49 -28.62
N ARG A 901 -10.22 4.79 -28.48
CA ARG A 901 -9.45 5.67 -29.35
C ARG A 901 -8.10 5.02 -29.65
N ILE A 902 -7.85 4.79 -30.93
CA ILE A 902 -6.58 4.23 -31.44
C ILE A 902 -5.96 5.28 -32.36
N GLU A 903 -4.75 5.72 -32.02
CA GLU A 903 -3.95 6.65 -32.81
C GLU A 903 -2.75 5.88 -33.34
N SER A 904 -2.59 5.84 -34.66
CA SER A 904 -1.52 5.12 -35.36
C SER A 904 -0.15 5.80 -35.18
N SER A 905 0.93 5.05 -35.29
CA SER A 905 2.28 5.60 -35.51
C SER A 905 2.57 5.92 -36.99
N GLY A 906 1.60 5.67 -37.89
CA GLY A 906 1.64 5.98 -39.33
C GLY A 906 2.13 4.85 -40.24
N SER A 907 2.80 3.84 -39.67
CA SER A 907 3.26 2.64 -40.39
C SER A 907 2.11 1.83 -41.00
N ILE A 908 0.94 1.82 -40.35
CA ILE A 908 -0.27 1.11 -40.75
C ILE A 908 -1.49 2.03 -40.52
N PRO A 909 -2.48 2.11 -41.43
CA PRO A 909 -3.68 2.92 -41.22
C PRO A 909 -4.42 2.56 -39.93
N ALA A 910 -4.84 3.55 -39.13
CA ALA A 910 -5.53 3.33 -37.87
C ALA A 910 -6.74 2.35 -37.93
N PRO A 911 -7.61 2.37 -38.96
CA PRO A 911 -8.76 1.48 -39.05
C PRO A 911 -8.40 0.00 -39.26
N SER A 912 -7.20 -0.29 -39.79
CA SER A 912 -6.70 -1.66 -39.99
C SER A 912 -6.22 -2.32 -38.70
N LEU A 913 -5.87 -1.53 -37.68
CA LEU A 913 -5.20 -2.00 -36.46
C LEU A 913 -6.08 -2.91 -35.59
N MET A 914 -7.35 -2.54 -35.41
CA MET A 914 -8.28 -3.34 -34.59
C MET A 914 -8.59 -4.70 -35.24
N PRO A 915 -8.88 -4.81 -36.56
CA PRO A 915 -8.91 -6.10 -37.26
C PRO A 915 -7.65 -6.94 -37.11
N MET A 916 -6.45 -6.33 -37.19
CA MET A 916 -5.18 -7.05 -36.98
C MET A 916 -5.05 -7.58 -35.55
N ALA A 917 -5.46 -6.81 -34.53
CA ALA A 917 -5.44 -7.24 -33.14
C ALA A 917 -6.43 -8.40 -32.87
N VAL A 918 -7.64 -8.35 -33.46
CA VAL A 918 -8.60 -9.45 -33.41
C VAL A 918 -8.03 -10.71 -34.09
N SER A 919 -7.37 -10.56 -35.23
CA SER A 919 -6.70 -11.67 -35.93
C SER A 919 -5.58 -12.30 -35.08
N GLY A 920 -4.73 -11.49 -34.45
CA GLY A 920 -3.69 -11.95 -33.51
C GLY A 920 -4.27 -12.73 -32.32
N MET A 921 -5.38 -12.26 -31.74
CA MET A 921 -6.09 -12.98 -30.67
C MET A 921 -6.62 -14.34 -31.15
N ARG A 922 -7.26 -14.38 -32.34
CA ARG A 922 -7.75 -15.64 -32.93
C ARG A 922 -6.62 -16.62 -33.23
N GLN A 923 -5.47 -16.14 -33.73
CA GLN A 923 -4.31 -17.00 -34.01
C GLN A 923 -3.73 -17.62 -32.73
N LYS A 924 -3.68 -16.85 -31.63
CA LYS A 924 -3.27 -17.37 -30.31
C LYS A 924 -4.23 -18.45 -29.79
N ILE A 925 -5.53 -18.23 -29.87
CA ILE A 925 -6.55 -19.21 -29.46
C ILE A 925 -6.45 -20.48 -30.32
N SER A 926 -6.26 -20.35 -31.64
CA SER A 926 -6.05 -21.48 -32.55
C SER A 926 -4.80 -22.29 -32.21
N LYS A 927 -3.66 -21.63 -31.96
CA LYS A 927 -2.40 -22.28 -31.53
C LYS A 927 -2.57 -23.02 -30.20
N LEU A 928 -3.26 -22.43 -29.22
CA LEU A 928 -3.54 -23.07 -27.93
C LEU A 928 -4.48 -24.28 -28.08
N LYS A 929 -5.55 -24.15 -28.89
CA LYS A 929 -6.48 -25.24 -29.18
C LYS A 929 -5.75 -26.44 -29.79
N ALA A 930 -4.97 -26.23 -30.86
CA ALA A 930 -4.22 -27.31 -31.51
C ALA A 930 -3.20 -27.97 -30.56
N ALA A 931 -2.56 -27.21 -29.68
CA ALA A 931 -1.67 -27.75 -28.66
C ALA A 931 -2.43 -28.61 -27.61
N ALA A 932 -3.64 -28.20 -27.21
CA ALA A 932 -4.47 -28.97 -26.29
C ALA A 932 -5.02 -30.26 -26.93
N GLU A 933 -5.43 -30.20 -28.21
CA GLU A 933 -5.89 -31.37 -28.98
C GLU A 933 -4.75 -32.39 -29.15
N ASN A 934 -3.54 -31.94 -29.49
CA ASN A 934 -2.35 -32.80 -29.57
C ASN A 934 -1.97 -33.43 -28.22
N LEU A 935 -2.21 -32.75 -27.09
CA LEU A 935 -2.02 -33.34 -25.75
C LEU A 935 -3.10 -34.35 -25.36
N TYR A 936 -4.26 -34.33 -26.02
CA TYR A 936 -5.32 -35.31 -25.82
C TYR A 936 -5.08 -36.57 -26.67
N VAL A 937 -4.65 -36.41 -27.92
CA VAL A 937 -4.34 -37.54 -28.82
C VAL A 937 -3.11 -38.33 -28.35
N ASN A 938 -2.04 -37.67 -27.88
CA ASN A 938 -0.86 -38.33 -27.30
C ASN A 938 -1.09 -38.85 -25.87
N ARG A 939 -2.30 -39.33 -25.57
CA ARG A 939 -2.70 -39.90 -24.28
C ARG A 939 -3.23 -41.33 -24.38
N ASP A 940 -3.66 -41.73 -25.59
CA ASP A 940 -4.10 -43.07 -25.94
C ASP A 940 -3.05 -43.82 -26.82
N ALA A 941 -1.81 -43.33 -26.82
CA ALA A 941 -0.64 -43.85 -27.53
C ALA A 941 0.61 -43.85 -26.62
#